data_AF-A0A354EK59-F1
#
_entry.id   AF-A0A354EK59-F1
#
_cell.length_a   1.000
_cell.length_b   1.000
_cell.length_c   1.000
_cell.angle_alpha   90.00
_cell.angle_beta   90.00
_cell.angle_gamma   90.00
#
_symmetry.space_group_name_H-M   'P 1'
#
loop_
_entity.id
_entity.type
_entity.pdbx_description
1 polymer ?
#
loop_
_entity_poly.entity_id
_entity_poly.type
_entity_poly.pdbx_seq_one_letter_code
_entity_poly.pdbx_strand_id
1 'polypeptide(L)'
;MPKVSILIPSYNHEKYIMECIQSVLDQSFQDFEIIITDDGSVDNTVAKIKKFKDNRIKLFCFEKNRGASAAVNNCIENSCGEYIAIMNSDDIFVGDKIEKQVNFLEKDTSIGAVLSYISAIDEEGNDILETQIFNYKHFDRENQNKYKWLKLFFSGENALAQPSTLIRRSCYSTIGFYDERFAQIPDWDFWIRFCMNYDLHVIPERLVKYRIRDNNQNISADRPDKRIRISWETSQVLRNFLNINDINEFKKIFPNCYEQPINTKFIPYCIAKMALSEDRGVAYNHFAVDILYEIFKDKKLSLEIEKFYNFSFSDLIDISGERDLFFINERNELNDIIRSKNRLIKEKEKNILFMKSSVFWRARNIYIEIKNVKFLKLFKLINTALLIIRRDGTIVFLKRLNNFIKGLFVSAQTGNRVIIEEKYQDRWNNNEPLVSIIIPCYNYGKFVIEAIESAVSQTFQSIEIIVINDGSTDKDTIDVLNNLNYPKVRVVHQENQGLAQTRNNGALLSKGKYICFLDADDMMMPTYIEKALIILEADGNLGCAYSWLQCFGDNESIWRTQDFDSFVIRNSNIASSHSVIRKSAWDKVFELNNCGFLTKYNGYFEDWVFWIDMIRTGLGGRVIKECLIRYRIHKNSLSATHKPGFSKKLSELKTDRRDFFENNKLADELQEKIYNQIKILNPFENIIEAEFIKSNKSILFIVPWLTCGGVESVLLEKIKGLKFNGFQITIITTEESDNDWEWKFLEVTPFIYHLPNYLDRSDYNKFIFSFINGRNITEVCGVHSSFFYQIAGDMVRRFPKINISDVLHNDSKLGYYESAVKYDKYIKTHIVISNRIKKVIENCGVKREKIKVVYNGIDTFDRFNPRECVKEKTKMNVLFLGRFSPEKRPLDFLKVAKEFANDKDIQFFMGGDGILKKEIDLFIKRNRLKNVKLLGFVKPESTLINSDILVMTSEVEGFPMAALEAMSMKNVVISTNVGEIDKIVLNNKNGFVISEVGGIKAIKEKISYFQNNRNALREMQDSARIHVLENYDVKYMTKGYLEIFSNKK
;
A
#
# COMPACT_ATOMS: atom_id res chain seq x y z
N MET A 1 60.87 -14.62 -24.47
CA MET A 1 59.46 -14.25 -24.17
C MET A 1 58.91 -15.36 -23.30
N PRO A 2 58.10 -15.06 -22.27
CA PRO A 2 57.48 -16.09 -21.45
C PRO A 2 56.60 -16.99 -22.32
N LYS A 3 56.48 -18.28 -21.99
CA LYS A 3 55.59 -19.19 -22.72
C LYS A 3 54.11 -18.94 -22.38
N VAL A 4 53.81 -18.65 -21.11
CA VAL A 4 52.43 -18.42 -20.62
C VAL A 4 52.29 -17.02 -19.99
N SER A 5 51.21 -16.31 -20.29
CA SER A 5 50.78 -15.12 -19.55
C SER A 5 49.59 -15.45 -18.67
N ILE A 6 49.70 -15.22 -17.37
CA ILE A 6 48.65 -15.48 -16.39
C ILE A 6 47.99 -14.17 -16.02
N LEU A 7 46.73 -14.02 -16.36
CA LEU A 7 45.96 -12.78 -16.24
C LEU A 7 45.11 -12.82 -14.98
N ILE A 8 45.27 -11.81 -14.12
CA ILE A 8 44.56 -11.69 -12.85
C ILE A 8 43.83 -10.33 -12.80
N PRO A 9 42.57 -10.23 -13.26
CA PRO A 9 41.73 -9.08 -12.96
C PRO A 9 41.45 -9.02 -11.44
N SER A 10 41.55 -7.82 -10.85
CA SER A 10 41.36 -7.64 -9.41
C SER A 10 40.50 -6.45 -9.03
N TYR A 11 39.60 -6.64 -8.06
CA TYR A 11 38.79 -5.59 -7.48
C TYR A 11 38.35 -5.94 -6.05
N ASN A 12 38.82 -5.18 -5.06
CA ASN A 12 38.46 -5.31 -3.64
C ASN A 12 38.61 -6.74 -3.07
N HIS A 13 39.71 -7.41 -3.39
CA HIS A 13 40.02 -8.78 -2.98
C HIS A 13 41.20 -8.85 -2.01
N GLU A 14 41.34 -7.88 -1.09
CA GLU A 14 42.49 -7.83 -0.19
C GLU A 14 42.66 -9.12 0.62
N LYS A 15 41.58 -9.83 0.95
CA LYS A 15 41.63 -11.09 1.70
C LYS A 15 42.29 -12.23 0.93
N TYR A 16 42.12 -12.28 -0.39
CA TYR A 16 42.39 -13.48 -1.20
C TYR A 16 43.57 -13.29 -2.16
N ILE A 17 43.86 -12.06 -2.57
CA ILE A 17 44.85 -11.76 -3.62
C ILE A 17 46.26 -12.32 -3.35
N MET A 18 46.66 -12.41 -2.08
CA MET A 18 47.97 -12.96 -1.70
C MET A 18 48.04 -14.47 -1.99
N GLU A 19 47.01 -15.22 -1.59
CA GLU A 19 46.92 -16.67 -1.80
C GLU A 19 46.81 -17.00 -3.28
N CYS A 20 45.98 -16.23 -3.99
CA CYS A 20 45.82 -16.25 -5.45
C CYS A 20 47.19 -16.15 -6.15
N ILE A 21 47.97 -15.08 -5.92
CA ILE A 21 49.29 -14.89 -6.55
C ILE A 21 50.26 -15.99 -6.14
N GLN A 22 50.28 -16.38 -4.86
CA GLN A 22 51.18 -17.43 -4.38
C GLN A 22 50.93 -18.76 -5.09
N SER A 23 49.67 -19.14 -5.30
CA SER A 23 49.30 -20.38 -5.99
C SER A 23 49.81 -20.47 -7.44
N VAL A 24 49.98 -19.31 -8.09
CA VAL A 24 50.56 -19.20 -9.43
C VAL A 24 52.08 -19.34 -9.37
N LEU A 25 52.72 -18.68 -8.40
CA LEU A 25 54.18 -18.78 -8.20
C LEU A 25 54.60 -20.22 -7.88
N ASP A 26 53.74 -20.97 -7.20
CA ASP A 26 53.96 -22.35 -6.78
C ASP A 26 53.69 -23.41 -7.87
N GLN A 27 53.26 -23.02 -9.09
CA GLN A 27 53.01 -23.95 -10.19
C GLN A 27 54.29 -24.68 -10.63
N SER A 28 54.20 -25.94 -11.06
CA SER A 28 55.39 -26.68 -11.53
C SER A 28 56.02 -26.09 -12.80
N PHE A 29 55.20 -25.50 -13.67
CA PHE A 29 55.67 -24.80 -14.87
C PHE A 29 56.08 -23.35 -14.53
N GLN A 30 57.33 -22.97 -14.80
CA GLN A 30 57.89 -21.69 -14.34
C GLN A 30 58.14 -20.64 -15.45
N ASP A 31 58.01 -21.01 -16.73
CA ASP A 31 58.20 -20.10 -17.87
C ASP A 31 56.94 -19.26 -18.17
N PHE A 32 56.59 -18.39 -17.23
CA PHE A 32 55.41 -17.53 -17.31
C PHE A 32 55.67 -16.09 -16.88
N GLU A 33 54.72 -15.21 -17.22
CA GLU A 33 54.55 -13.89 -16.60
C GLU A 33 53.17 -13.78 -15.92
N ILE A 34 53.05 -12.90 -14.94
CA ILE A 34 51.79 -12.61 -14.25
C ILE A 34 51.41 -11.16 -14.54
N ILE A 35 50.19 -10.96 -15.05
CA ILE A 35 49.67 -9.64 -15.40
C ILE A 35 48.42 -9.39 -14.59
N ILE A 36 48.51 -8.40 -13.72
CA ILE A 36 47.45 -8.04 -12.79
C ILE A 36 46.92 -6.67 -13.19
N THR A 37 45.62 -6.59 -13.48
CA THR A 37 44.94 -5.31 -13.64
C THR A 37 43.98 -5.12 -12.47
N ASP A 38 44.30 -4.15 -11.63
CA ASP A 38 43.43 -3.69 -10.55
C ASP A 38 42.41 -2.68 -11.12
N ASP A 39 41.13 -3.03 -11.01
CA ASP A 39 39.99 -2.27 -11.51
C ASP A 39 39.55 -1.18 -10.53
N GLY A 40 40.50 -0.42 -10.00
CA GLY A 40 40.26 0.68 -9.06
C GLY A 40 39.80 0.22 -7.69
N SER A 41 40.50 -0.75 -7.08
CA SER A 41 40.24 -1.20 -5.71
C SER A 41 40.41 -0.06 -4.71
N VAL A 42 39.51 -0.03 -3.72
CA VAL A 42 39.52 0.96 -2.64
C VAL A 42 40.02 0.39 -1.31
N ASP A 43 40.25 -0.93 -1.26
CA ASP A 43 40.83 -1.64 -0.12
C ASP A 43 42.36 -1.82 -0.26
N ASN A 44 42.97 -2.66 0.59
CA ASN A 44 44.42 -2.86 0.54
C ASN A 44 44.89 -3.84 -0.56
N THR A 45 44.06 -4.17 -1.56
CA THR A 45 44.42 -5.11 -2.64
C THR A 45 45.73 -4.72 -3.33
N VAL A 46 45.81 -3.48 -3.85
CA VAL A 46 47.01 -2.95 -4.52
C VAL A 46 48.23 -2.95 -3.61
N ALA A 47 48.05 -2.56 -2.34
CA ALA A 47 49.12 -2.54 -1.36
C ALA A 47 49.67 -3.94 -1.07
N LYS A 48 48.81 -4.96 -1.05
CA LYS A 48 49.20 -6.38 -0.89
C LYS A 48 49.94 -6.91 -2.12
N ILE A 49 49.46 -6.62 -3.34
CA ILE A 49 50.14 -7.03 -4.58
C ILE A 49 51.59 -6.47 -4.62
N LYS A 50 51.78 -5.20 -4.25
CA LYS A 50 53.12 -4.55 -4.23
C LYS A 50 54.13 -5.17 -3.24
N LYS A 51 53.70 -6.05 -2.35
CA LYS A 51 54.59 -6.79 -1.43
C LYS A 51 55.38 -7.88 -2.16
N PHE A 52 54.85 -8.46 -3.22
CA PHE A 52 55.58 -9.43 -4.03
C PHE A 52 56.72 -8.73 -4.78
N LYS A 53 57.92 -9.34 -4.75
CA LYS A 53 59.15 -8.82 -5.41
C LYS A 53 59.57 -9.66 -6.61
N ASP A 54 58.71 -10.56 -7.07
CA ASP A 54 58.95 -11.39 -8.25
C ASP A 54 58.88 -10.52 -9.52
N ASN A 55 59.93 -10.58 -10.34
CA ASN A 55 60.07 -9.75 -11.55
C ASN A 55 59.12 -10.18 -12.68
N ARG A 56 58.46 -11.33 -12.56
CA ARG A 56 57.44 -11.79 -13.51
C ARG A 56 56.09 -11.10 -13.32
N ILE A 57 55.87 -10.38 -12.21
CA ILE A 57 54.60 -9.71 -11.90
C ILE A 57 54.59 -8.29 -12.47
N LYS A 58 53.59 -8.00 -13.31
CA LYS A 58 53.27 -6.68 -13.85
C LYS A 58 51.91 -6.23 -13.32
N LEU A 59 51.89 -5.08 -12.64
CA LEU A 59 50.67 -4.51 -12.06
C LEU A 59 50.26 -3.23 -12.80
N PHE A 60 49.01 -3.20 -13.26
CA PHE A 60 48.32 -2.05 -13.82
C PHE A 60 47.16 -1.67 -12.90
N CYS A 61 46.95 -0.38 -12.64
CA CYS A 61 45.87 0.09 -11.79
C CYS A 61 45.04 1.13 -12.53
N PHE A 62 43.73 0.92 -12.61
CA PHE A 62 42.80 1.93 -13.08
C PHE A 62 42.46 2.92 -11.96
N GLU A 63 42.14 4.16 -12.33
CA GLU A 63 41.74 5.20 -11.37
C GLU A 63 40.37 4.95 -10.73
N LYS A 64 39.51 4.20 -11.44
CA LYS A 64 38.14 3.85 -11.02
C LYS A 64 37.75 2.51 -11.61
N ASN A 65 36.76 1.87 -11.00
CA ASN A 65 36.15 0.66 -11.52
C ASN A 65 35.54 0.88 -12.92
N ARG A 66 36.02 0.10 -13.89
CA ARG A 66 35.59 0.06 -15.30
C ARG A 66 34.89 -1.25 -15.65
N GLY A 67 34.90 -2.24 -14.76
CA GLY A 67 34.27 -3.54 -14.92
C GLY A 67 35.28 -4.66 -15.22
N ALA A 68 34.91 -5.89 -14.87
CA ALA A 68 35.76 -7.07 -14.98
C ALA A 68 36.29 -7.30 -16.40
N SER A 69 35.44 -7.16 -17.42
CA SER A 69 35.84 -7.31 -18.83
C SER A 69 36.91 -6.30 -19.25
N ALA A 70 36.81 -5.03 -18.80
CA ALA A 70 37.81 -4.01 -19.10
C ALA A 70 39.16 -4.33 -18.43
N ALA A 71 39.13 -4.84 -17.20
CA ALA A 71 40.34 -5.27 -16.49
C ALA A 71 41.00 -6.49 -17.17
N VAL A 72 40.21 -7.49 -17.59
CA VAL A 72 40.71 -8.65 -18.33
C VAL A 72 41.29 -8.24 -19.69
N ASN A 73 40.63 -7.36 -20.43
CA ASN A 73 41.11 -6.87 -21.72
C ASN A 73 42.46 -6.17 -21.59
N ASN A 74 42.62 -5.30 -20.58
CA ASN A 74 43.91 -4.66 -20.31
C ASN A 74 44.99 -5.68 -19.95
N CYS A 75 44.65 -6.76 -19.22
CA CYS A 75 45.58 -7.86 -19.01
C CYS A 75 45.99 -8.55 -20.34
N ILE A 76 45.03 -8.82 -21.22
CA ILE A 76 45.28 -9.45 -22.54
C ILE A 76 46.19 -8.57 -23.39
N GLU A 77 45.90 -7.27 -23.48
CA GLU A 77 46.69 -6.31 -24.26
C GLU A 77 48.15 -6.24 -23.83
N ASN A 78 48.39 -6.29 -22.51
CA ASN A 78 49.72 -6.19 -21.93
C ASN A 78 50.47 -7.54 -21.83
N SER A 79 49.83 -8.63 -22.27
CA SER A 79 50.45 -9.95 -22.31
C SER A 79 51.47 -10.09 -23.43
N CYS A 80 52.43 -11.00 -23.31
CA CYS A 80 53.36 -11.37 -24.38
C CYS A 80 53.58 -12.88 -24.54
N GLY A 81 52.96 -13.71 -23.68
CA GLY A 81 53.03 -15.16 -23.75
C GLY A 81 52.29 -15.75 -24.94
N GLU A 82 52.75 -16.93 -25.36
CA GLU A 82 52.12 -17.71 -26.44
C GLU A 82 50.76 -18.26 -26.02
N TYR A 83 50.63 -18.62 -24.74
CA TYR A 83 49.37 -19.03 -24.13
C TYR A 83 48.92 -18.01 -23.07
N ILE A 84 47.61 -17.89 -22.90
CA ILE A 84 46.97 -17.01 -21.93
C ILE A 84 46.15 -17.87 -20.96
N ALA A 85 46.46 -17.80 -19.66
CA ALA A 85 45.62 -18.33 -18.60
C ALA A 85 44.88 -17.19 -17.91
N ILE A 86 43.62 -17.38 -17.53
CA ILE A 86 42.83 -16.38 -16.81
C ILE A 86 42.53 -16.94 -15.41
N MET A 87 42.69 -16.11 -14.38
CA MET A 87 42.42 -16.49 -13.00
C MET A 87 41.76 -15.31 -12.27
N ASN A 88 40.64 -15.54 -11.59
CA ASN A 88 40.08 -14.49 -10.74
C ASN A 88 40.95 -14.29 -9.50
N SER A 89 40.97 -13.06 -8.98
CA SER A 89 41.84 -12.68 -7.85
C SER A 89 41.46 -13.29 -6.50
N ASP A 90 40.37 -14.05 -6.44
CA ASP A 90 39.90 -14.82 -5.28
C ASP A 90 40.01 -16.34 -5.45
N ASP A 91 40.39 -16.83 -6.63
CA ASP A 91 40.55 -18.26 -6.94
C ASP A 91 42.02 -18.74 -6.79
N ILE A 92 42.21 -20.06 -6.79
CA ILE A 92 43.51 -20.71 -6.54
C ILE A 92 43.81 -21.76 -7.62
N PHE A 93 45.02 -21.74 -8.20
CA PHE A 93 45.51 -22.83 -9.04
C PHE A 93 46.08 -23.98 -8.21
N VAL A 94 45.84 -25.22 -8.65
CA VAL A 94 46.23 -26.43 -7.92
C VAL A 94 47.29 -27.20 -8.71
N GLY A 95 48.39 -27.55 -8.02
CA GLY A 95 49.38 -28.52 -8.49
C GLY A 95 50.08 -28.09 -9.78
N ASP A 96 50.00 -28.95 -10.79
CA ASP A 96 50.69 -28.88 -12.08
C ASP A 96 49.76 -28.41 -13.22
N LYS A 97 48.74 -27.59 -12.91
CA LYS A 97 47.72 -27.12 -13.87
C LYS A 97 48.33 -26.58 -15.17
N ILE A 98 49.23 -25.61 -15.03
CA ILE A 98 49.81 -24.92 -16.19
C ILE A 98 50.65 -25.89 -17.03
N GLU A 99 51.45 -26.74 -16.40
CA GLU A 99 52.27 -27.74 -17.08
C GLU A 99 51.40 -28.72 -17.89
N LYS A 100 50.34 -29.27 -17.28
CA LYS A 100 49.41 -30.19 -17.94
C LYS A 100 48.74 -29.55 -19.15
N GLN A 101 48.25 -28.33 -19.01
CA GLN A 101 47.54 -27.63 -20.08
C GLN A 101 48.47 -27.20 -21.23
N VAL A 102 49.69 -26.75 -20.92
CA VAL A 102 50.72 -26.45 -21.93
C VAL A 102 51.10 -27.72 -22.69
N ASN A 103 51.41 -28.81 -21.99
CA ASN A 103 51.76 -30.09 -22.60
C ASN A 103 50.64 -30.62 -23.52
N PHE A 104 49.38 -30.41 -23.14
CA PHE A 104 48.24 -30.77 -23.99
C PHE A 104 48.22 -29.94 -25.28
N LEU A 105 48.31 -28.61 -25.17
CA LEU A 105 48.29 -27.72 -26.34
C LEU A 105 49.52 -27.93 -27.25
N GLU A 106 50.70 -28.18 -26.71
CA GLU A 106 51.88 -28.49 -27.54
C GLU A 106 51.69 -29.79 -28.35
N LYS A 107 50.93 -30.76 -27.82
CA LYS A 107 50.66 -32.03 -28.47
C LYS A 107 49.59 -31.94 -29.56
N ASP A 108 48.58 -31.08 -29.39
CA ASP A 108 47.47 -30.92 -30.33
C ASP A 108 47.29 -29.46 -30.77
N THR A 109 47.78 -29.15 -31.97
CA THR A 109 47.69 -27.82 -32.57
C THR A 109 46.31 -27.49 -33.13
N SER A 110 45.41 -28.47 -33.24
CA SER A 110 44.02 -28.24 -33.69
C SER A 110 43.13 -27.65 -32.60
N ILE A 111 43.53 -27.78 -31.34
CA ILE A 111 42.82 -27.25 -30.17
C ILE A 111 43.32 -25.84 -29.85
N GLY A 112 42.38 -24.90 -29.72
CA GLY A 112 42.69 -23.50 -29.41
C GLY A 112 42.71 -23.20 -27.91
N ALA A 113 41.98 -23.97 -27.10
CA ALA A 113 41.86 -23.75 -25.65
C ALA A 113 41.70 -25.06 -24.88
N VAL A 114 42.21 -25.09 -23.65
CA VAL A 114 42.05 -26.20 -22.70
C VAL A 114 41.48 -25.67 -21.39
N LEU A 115 40.52 -26.39 -20.83
CA LEU A 115 39.88 -26.12 -19.54
C LEU A 115 40.04 -27.34 -18.62
N SER A 116 39.62 -27.19 -17.37
CA SER A 116 39.66 -28.26 -16.37
C SER A 116 38.49 -28.16 -15.40
N TYR A 117 38.26 -29.21 -14.60
CA TYR A 117 37.25 -29.18 -13.56
C TYR A 117 37.67 -28.28 -12.39
N ILE A 118 36.69 -27.88 -11.58
CA ILE A 118 36.90 -27.04 -10.41
C ILE A 118 36.51 -27.76 -9.12
N SER A 119 37.09 -27.32 -8.00
CA SER A 119 36.62 -27.62 -6.64
C SER A 119 36.05 -26.33 -6.04
N ALA A 120 34.98 -26.40 -5.26
CA ALA A 120 34.45 -25.23 -4.55
C ALA A 120 35.11 -25.06 -3.17
N ILE A 121 35.49 -23.83 -2.82
CA ILE A 121 35.97 -23.45 -1.49
C ILE A 121 35.19 -22.27 -0.91
N ASP A 122 35.13 -22.16 0.42
CA ASP A 122 34.51 -21.03 1.13
C ASP A 122 35.43 -19.81 1.26
N GLU A 123 34.99 -18.76 1.95
CA GLU A 123 35.79 -17.55 2.17
C GLU A 123 37.08 -17.83 2.96
N GLU A 124 37.07 -18.85 3.81
CA GLU A 124 38.18 -19.30 4.64
C GLU A 124 39.13 -20.27 3.90
N GLY A 125 38.75 -20.73 2.70
CA GLY A 125 39.55 -21.64 1.88
C GLY A 125 39.32 -23.13 2.18
N ASN A 126 38.30 -23.47 2.97
CA ASN A 126 37.91 -24.85 3.22
C ASN A 126 37.11 -25.40 2.04
N ASP A 127 37.28 -26.69 1.75
CA ASP A 127 36.53 -27.35 0.68
C ASP A 127 35.03 -27.44 1.05
N ILE A 128 34.17 -26.98 0.14
CA ILE A 128 32.72 -27.05 0.32
C ILE A 128 32.23 -28.41 -0.19
N LEU A 129 31.81 -29.25 0.75
CA LEU A 129 31.10 -30.50 0.44
C LEU A 129 29.64 -30.17 0.06
N GLU A 130 29.18 -30.78 -1.03
CA GLU A 130 27.85 -30.66 -1.65
C GLU A 130 26.75 -30.10 -0.72
N THR A 131 26.45 -28.81 -0.87
CA THR A 131 25.28 -28.18 -0.26
C THR A 131 24.26 -27.84 -1.35
N GLN A 132 22.98 -27.77 -0.98
CA GLN A 132 21.89 -27.37 -1.90
C GLN A 132 22.02 -25.94 -2.45
N ILE A 133 23.07 -25.20 -2.10
CA ILE A 133 23.24 -23.76 -2.34
C ILE A 133 24.06 -23.48 -3.62
N PHE A 134 24.95 -24.38 -4.06
CA PHE A 134 25.73 -24.21 -5.28
C PHE A 134 26.12 -25.55 -5.92
N ASN A 135 25.64 -25.82 -7.14
CA ASN A 135 25.94 -27.04 -7.87
C ASN A 135 27.11 -26.84 -8.85
N TYR A 136 28.34 -26.82 -8.35
CA TYR A 136 29.56 -26.69 -9.17
C TYR A 136 29.80 -27.87 -10.12
N LYS A 137 29.08 -29.00 -9.96
CA LYS A 137 29.11 -30.12 -10.93
C LYS A 137 28.55 -29.74 -12.30
N HIS A 138 27.91 -28.57 -12.44
CA HIS A 138 27.57 -28.03 -13.76
C HIS A 138 28.82 -27.86 -14.65
N PHE A 139 30.01 -27.67 -14.06
CA PHE A 139 31.29 -27.58 -14.77
C PHE A 139 31.98 -28.94 -15.00
N ASP A 140 31.49 -30.02 -14.39
CA ASP A 140 32.02 -31.38 -14.56
C ASP A 140 31.50 -32.02 -15.87
N ARG A 141 31.51 -31.25 -16.97
CA ARG A 141 31.04 -31.70 -18.28
C ARG A 141 32.14 -32.43 -19.03
N GLU A 142 31.79 -33.59 -19.58
CA GLU A 142 32.66 -34.30 -20.52
C GLU A 142 32.97 -33.45 -21.75
N ASN A 143 34.20 -33.59 -22.25
CA ASN A 143 34.64 -32.88 -23.44
C ASN A 143 33.72 -33.14 -24.65
N GLN A 144 33.40 -32.09 -25.40
CA GLN A 144 32.64 -32.14 -26.63
C GLN A 144 33.41 -31.46 -27.78
N ASN A 145 32.97 -31.67 -29.03
CA ASN A 145 33.42 -30.85 -30.15
C ASN A 145 32.73 -29.49 -30.16
N LYS A 146 33.27 -28.53 -30.91
CA LYS A 146 32.76 -27.15 -30.97
C LYS A 146 31.27 -27.06 -31.35
N TYR A 147 30.77 -27.92 -32.23
CA TYR A 147 29.36 -27.87 -32.66
C TYR A 147 28.40 -28.27 -31.53
N LYS A 148 28.76 -29.28 -30.75
CA LYS A 148 27.99 -29.69 -29.57
C LYS A 148 28.06 -28.65 -28.46
N TRP A 149 29.21 -28.00 -28.26
CA TRP A 149 29.34 -26.86 -27.35
C TRP A 149 28.44 -25.71 -27.77
N LEU A 150 28.45 -25.32 -29.05
CA LEU A 150 27.56 -24.29 -29.58
C LEU A 150 26.08 -24.62 -29.38
N LYS A 151 25.68 -25.89 -29.53
CA LYS A 151 24.30 -26.33 -29.25
C LYS A 151 23.94 -26.21 -27.76
N LEU A 152 24.85 -26.58 -26.86
CA LEU A 152 24.68 -26.42 -25.41
C LEU A 152 24.60 -24.94 -25.02
N PHE A 153 25.48 -24.10 -25.58
CA PHE A 153 25.44 -22.66 -25.38
C PHE A 153 24.16 -22.05 -25.93
N PHE A 154 23.66 -22.47 -27.10
CA PHE A 154 22.35 -22.00 -27.55
C PHE A 154 21.25 -22.38 -26.55
N SER A 155 21.44 -23.45 -25.79
CA SER A 155 20.46 -23.94 -24.83
C SER A 155 20.48 -23.27 -23.45
N GLY A 156 21.35 -22.29 -23.23
CA GLY A 156 21.42 -21.56 -21.96
C GLY A 156 22.46 -22.11 -20.98
N GLU A 157 23.24 -23.11 -21.38
CA GLU A 157 24.18 -23.79 -20.49
C GLU A 157 25.59 -23.20 -20.58
N ASN A 158 25.92 -22.25 -19.68
CA ASN A 158 27.30 -21.77 -19.53
C ASN A 158 28.14 -22.70 -18.63
N ALA A 159 28.49 -23.86 -19.19
CA ALA A 159 29.10 -24.96 -18.44
C ALA A 159 30.64 -24.95 -18.42
N LEU A 160 31.28 -23.83 -18.78
CA LEU A 160 32.74 -23.70 -18.83
C LEU A 160 33.25 -22.69 -17.79
N ALA A 161 34.04 -23.17 -16.83
CA ALA A 161 34.60 -22.31 -15.79
C ALA A 161 35.79 -21.50 -16.32
N GLN A 162 35.61 -20.18 -16.50
CA GLN A 162 36.66 -19.27 -17.01
C GLN A 162 38.01 -19.37 -16.27
N PRO A 163 38.07 -19.46 -14.92
CA PRO A 163 39.35 -19.56 -14.21
C PRO A 163 40.16 -20.82 -14.54
N SER A 164 39.52 -21.83 -15.13
CA SER A 164 40.18 -23.09 -15.49
C SER A 164 40.94 -23.03 -16.82
N THR A 165 40.84 -21.94 -17.58
CA THR A 165 41.24 -21.90 -18.99
C THR A 165 42.73 -21.66 -19.22
N LEU A 166 43.25 -22.21 -20.32
CA LEU A 166 44.49 -21.86 -21.00
C LEU A 166 44.21 -21.78 -22.51
N ILE A 167 44.44 -20.63 -23.12
CA ILE A 167 44.04 -20.32 -24.50
C ILE A 167 45.27 -19.93 -25.32
N ARG A 168 45.37 -20.37 -26.58
CA ARG A 168 46.37 -19.84 -27.52
C ARG A 168 46.14 -18.35 -27.74
N ARG A 169 47.18 -17.54 -27.52
CA ARG A 169 47.10 -16.09 -27.73
C ARG A 169 46.64 -15.74 -29.15
N SER A 170 47.06 -16.51 -30.15
CA SER A 170 46.69 -16.30 -31.56
C SER A 170 45.18 -16.39 -31.82
N CYS A 171 44.39 -17.07 -30.97
CA CYS A 171 42.94 -17.12 -31.10
C CYS A 171 42.29 -15.74 -30.92
N TYR A 172 42.84 -14.88 -30.06
CA TYR A 172 42.31 -13.53 -29.80
C TYR A 172 42.39 -12.61 -31.02
N SER A 173 43.34 -12.84 -31.95
CA SER A 173 43.45 -12.08 -33.20
C SER A 173 42.24 -12.29 -34.12
N THR A 174 41.56 -13.43 -33.99
CA THR A 174 40.39 -13.79 -34.82
C THR A 174 39.09 -13.45 -34.12
N ILE A 175 38.96 -13.77 -32.83
CA ILE A 175 37.68 -13.67 -32.10
C ILE A 175 37.49 -12.32 -31.39
N GLY A 176 38.56 -11.53 -31.22
CA GLY A 176 38.55 -10.31 -30.41
C GLY A 176 38.61 -10.57 -28.90
N PHE A 177 38.53 -9.51 -28.11
CA PHE A 177 38.58 -9.59 -26.63
C PHE A 177 37.19 -9.78 -26.01
N TYR A 178 37.06 -9.57 -24.70
CA TYR A 178 35.77 -9.57 -24.01
C TYR A 178 35.02 -8.28 -24.33
N ASP A 179 33.71 -8.37 -24.53
CA ASP A 179 32.87 -7.19 -24.72
C ASP A 179 32.61 -6.51 -23.35
N GLU A 180 33.12 -5.29 -23.20
CA GLU A 180 33.02 -4.51 -21.96
C GLU A 180 31.57 -4.15 -21.57
N ARG A 181 30.61 -4.36 -22.47
CA ARG A 181 29.18 -4.12 -22.21
C ARG A 181 28.54 -5.24 -21.39
N PHE A 182 29.12 -6.44 -21.35
CA PHE A 182 28.62 -7.56 -20.55
C PHE A 182 29.21 -7.55 -19.14
N ALA A 183 28.35 -7.61 -18.13
CA ALA A 183 28.76 -7.63 -16.74
C ALA A 183 28.52 -8.97 -16.03
N GLN A 184 27.53 -9.77 -16.46
CA GLN A 184 27.16 -11.01 -15.77
C GLN A 184 27.58 -12.27 -16.50
N ILE A 185 27.53 -12.26 -17.84
CA ILE A 185 27.84 -13.43 -18.69
C ILE A 185 28.90 -13.14 -19.79
N PRO A 186 29.96 -12.36 -19.53
CA PRO A 186 30.96 -12.02 -20.57
C PRO A 186 31.75 -13.24 -21.07
N ASP A 187 31.89 -14.27 -20.23
CA ASP A 187 32.52 -15.53 -20.57
C ASP A 187 31.68 -16.35 -21.54
N TRP A 188 30.36 -16.41 -21.35
CA TRP A 188 29.47 -17.14 -22.24
C TRP A 188 29.44 -16.56 -23.67
N ASP A 189 29.42 -15.22 -23.79
CA ASP A 189 29.62 -14.53 -25.07
C ASP A 189 30.94 -14.95 -25.74
N PHE A 190 32.02 -14.93 -24.96
CA PHE A 190 33.35 -15.30 -25.44
C PHE A 190 33.40 -16.75 -25.92
N TRP A 191 32.83 -17.70 -25.18
CA TRP A 191 32.84 -19.12 -25.55
C TRP A 191 32.06 -19.40 -26.84
N ILE A 192 30.96 -18.68 -27.09
CA ILE A 192 30.22 -18.81 -28.35
C ILE A 192 31.09 -18.34 -29.50
N ARG A 193 31.67 -17.12 -29.42
CA ARG A 193 32.57 -16.60 -30.46
C ARG A 193 33.80 -17.48 -30.68
N PHE A 194 34.33 -18.05 -29.59
CA PHE A 194 35.44 -18.99 -29.62
C PHE A 194 35.07 -20.26 -30.39
N CYS A 195 33.99 -20.95 -30.01
CA CYS A 195 33.57 -22.20 -30.63
C CYS A 195 33.02 -22.05 -32.06
N MET A 196 32.70 -20.84 -32.53
CA MET A 196 32.49 -20.62 -33.97
C MET A 196 33.77 -20.93 -34.77
N ASN A 197 34.94 -20.57 -34.23
CA ASN A 197 36.20 -20.61 -34.96
C ASN A 197 37.10 -21.80 -34.57
N TYR A 198 37.12 -22.19 -33.29
CA TYR A 198 38.10 -23.13 -32.74
C TYR A 198 37.46 -24.24 -31.89
N ASP A 199 38.11 -25.40 -31.84
CA ASP A 199 37.79 -26.45 -30.87
C ASP A 199 38.50 -26.19 -29.53
N LEU A 200 37.89 -26.68 -28.45
CA LEU A 200 38.43 -26.64 -27.10
C LEU A 200 38.41 -28.04 -26.47
N HIS A 201 39.20 -28.23 -25.42
CA HIS A 201 39.26 -29.49 -24.67
C HIS A 201 39.02 -29.26 -23.16
N VAL A 202 38.29 -30.16 -22.51
CA VAL A 202 38.11 -30.16 -21.05
C VAL A 202 38.84 -31.35 -20.43
N ILE A 203 39.85 -31.10 -19.61
CA ILE A 203 40.57 -32.12 -18.84
C ILE A 203 39.74 -32.47 -17.60
N PRO A 204 39.38 -33.74 -17.36
CA PRO A 204 38.52 -34.15 -16.23
C PRO A 204 39.30 -34.23 -14.89
N GLU A 205 40.17 -33.25 -14.64
CA GLU A 205 40.95 -33.12 -13.40
C GLU A 205 40.59 -31.81 -12.70
N ARG A 206 40.53 -31.81 -11.37
CA ARG A 206 40.22 -30.62 -10.57
C ARG A 206 41.48 -29.79 -10.32
N LEU A 207 41.74 -28.84 -11.21
CA LEU A 207 42.99 -28.06 -11.22
C LEU A 207 42.81 -26.62 -10.71
N VAL A 208 41.59 -26.23 -10.34
CA VAL A 208 41.29 -24.90 -9.78
C VAL A 208 40.38 -25.04 -8.56
N LYS A 209 40.65 -24.26 -7.51
CA LYS A 209 39.69 -24.03 -6.42
C LYS A 209 38.98 -22.70 -6.68
N TYR A 210 37.66 -22.79 -6.87
CA TYR A 210 36.76 -21.68 -7.13
C TYR A 210 36.10 -21.21 -5.83
N ARG A 211 36.22 -19.92 -5.51
CA ARG A 211 35.76 -19.39 -4.23
C ARG A 211 34.30 -18.95 -4.25
N ILE A 212 33.51 -19.49 -3.33
CA ILE A 212 32.14 -19.07 -3.06
C ILE A 212 32.18 -18.10 -1.88
N ARG A 213 31.68 -16.89 -2.12
CA ARG A 213 31.62 -15.82 -1.13
C ARG A 213 30.26 -15.77 -0.46
N ASP A 214 30.27 -15.45 0.82
CA ASP A 214 29.06 -15.38 1.62
C ASP A 214 28.12 -14.27 1.15
N ASN A 215 26.85 -14.37 1.54
CA ASN A 215 25.83 -13.35 1.27
C ASN A 215 25.69 -12.95 -0.22
N ASN A 216 25.88 -13.91 -1.14
CA ASN A 216 25.71 -13.68 -2.58
C ASN A 216 26.62 -12.57 -3.14
N GLN A 217 27.84 -12.47 -2.60
CA GLN A 217 28.81 -11.46 -3.01
C GLN A 217 29.54 -11.79 -4.33
N ASN A 218 29.59 -13.06 -4.77
CA ASN A 218 30.11 -13.39 -6.11
C ASN A 218 29.33 -12.66 -7.19
N ILE A 219 29.97 -12.28 -8.30
CA ILE A 219 29.31 -11.64 -9.45
C ILE A 219 28.19 -12.53 -10.01
N SER A 220 28.39 -13.84 -10.05
CA SER A 220 27.43 -14.85 -10.51
C SER A 220 26.27 -15.16 -9.55
N ALA A 221 26.27 -14.60 -8.34
CA ALA A 221 25.26 -14.95 -7.33
C ALA A 221 23.83 -14.53 -7.73
N ASP A 222 22.84 -15.29 -7.29
CA ASP A 222 21.44 -15.11 -7.69
C ASP A 222 20.76 -13.95 -6.94
N ARG A 223 20.68 -12.76 -7.57
CA ARG A 223 20.05 -11.54 -7.00
C ARG A 223 19.06 -10.90 -7.99
N PRO A 224 18.05 -10.13 -7.53
CA PRO A 224 17.07 -9.51 -8.41
C PRO A 224 17.66 -8.65 -9.54
N ASP A 225 18.63 -7.78 -9.21
CA ASP A 225 19.31 -6.92 -10.19
C ASP A 225 20.08 -7.73 -11.24
N LYS A 226 20.60 -8.89 -10.84
CA LYS A 226 21.35 -9.81 -11.69
C LYS A 226 20.45 -10.69 -12.55
N ARG A 227 19.33 -11.19 -12.02
CA ARG A 227 18.32 -11.93 -12.81
C ARG A 227 17.81 -11.10 -13.98
N ILE A 228 17.50 -9.82 -13.72
CA ILE A 228 17.07 -8.87 -14.74
C ILE A 228 18.16 -8.68 -15.80
N ARG A 229 19.40 -8.43 -15.34
CA ARG A 229 20.53 -8.20 -16.23
C ARG A 229 20.90 -9.42 -17.06
N ILE A 230 20.93 -10.61 -16.47
CA ILE A 230 21.18 -11.88 -17.17
C ILE A 230 20.13 -12.10 -18.26
N SER A 231 18.85 -11.82 -17.98
CA SER A 231 17.78 -11.95 -18.98
C SER A 231 18.01 -11.02 -20.18
N TRP A 232 18.42 -9.78 -19.93
CA TRP A 232 18.77 -8.83 -20.99
C TRP A 232 20.03 -9.26 -21.75
N GLU A 233 21.15 -9.49 -21.05
CA GLU A 233 22.44 -9.87 -21.66
C GLU A 233 22.30 -11.17 -22.48
N THR A 234 21.52 -12.16 -22.01
CA THR A 234 21.24 -13.40 -22.75
C THR A 234 20.65 -13.10 -24.12
N SER A 235 19.70 -12.16 -24.23
CA SER A 235 19.12 -11.81 -25.54
C SER A 235 20.14 -11.20 -26.50
N GLN A 236 21.17 -10.54 -25.98
CA GLN A 236 22.25 -9.97 -26.77
C GLN A 236 23.28 -11.04 -27.15
N VAL A 237 23.65 -11.92 -26.22
CA VAL A 237 24.59 -13.02 -26.46
C VAL A 237 24.09 -13.98 -27.55
N LEU A 238 22.79 -14.26 -27.58
CA LEU A 238 22.17 -15.12 -28.60
C LEU A 238 22.33 -14.55 -30.03
N ARG A 239 22.53 -13.22 -30.19
CA ARG A 239 22.78 -12.62 -31.51
C ARG A 239 24.07 -13.11 -32.15
N ASN A 240 25.04 -13.65 -31.40
CA ASN A 240 26.24 -14.27 -31.95
C ASN A 240 25.92 -15.44 -32.91
N PHE A 241 24.82 -16.16 -32.68
CA PHE A 241 24.41 -17.27 -33.56
C PHE A 241 23.94 -16.79 -34.94
N LEU A 242 23.58 -15.51 -35.09
CA LEU A 242 23.22 -14.93 -36.39
C LEU A 242 24.41 -14.79 -37.34
N ASN A 243 25.64 -14.93 -36.84
CA ASN A 243 26.86 -14.91 -37.65
C ASN A 243 27.12 -16.23 -38.40
N ILE A 244 26.28 -17.26 -38.20
CA ILE A 244 26.40 -18.53 -38.92
C ILE A 244 25.97 -18.31 -40.37
N ASN A 245 26.94 -18.34 -41.29
CA ASN A 245 26.70 -18.08 -42.72
C ASN A 245 26.85 -19.32 -43.61
N ASP A 246 27.27 -20.47 -43.06
CA ASP A 246 27.36 -21.75 -43.76
C ASP A 246 26.25 -22.71 -43.28
N ILE A 247 25.46 -23.20 -44.24
CA ILE A 247 24.38 -24.16 -44.02
C ILE A 247 24.92 -25.47 -43.44
N ASN A 248 26.10 -25.93 -43.86
CA ASN A 248 26.69 -27.17 -43.36
C ASN A 248 27.11 -27.04 -41.90
N GLU A 249 27.65 -25.88 -41.50
CA GLU A 249 27.95 -25.60 -40.09
C GLU A 249 26.68 -25.50 -39.27
N PHE A 250 25.68 -24.76 -39.75
CA PHE A 250 24.36 -24.66 -39.12
C PHE A 250 23.76 -26.05 -38.84
N LYS A 251 23.81 -26.95 -39.83
CA LYS A 251 23.32 -28.34 -39.70
C LYS A 251 24.09 -29.19 -38.70
N LYS A 252 25.41 -28.97 -38.55
CA LYS A 252 26.23 -29.67 -37.55
C LYS A 252 25.90 -29.20 -36.13
N ILE A 253 25.60 -27.92 -35.95
CA ILE A 253 25.21 -27.34 -34.65
C ILE A 253 23.78 -27.76 -34.27
N PHE A 254 22.85 -27.64 -35.21
CA PHE A 254 21.41 -27.86 -34.99
C PHE A 254 20.85 -29.00 -35.85
N PRO A 255 21.31 -30.25 -35.65
CA PRO A 255 20.82 -31.38 -36.44
C PRO A 255 19.34 -31.62 -36.16
N ASN A 256 18.52 -31.60 -37.20
CA ASN A 256 17.07 -31.83 -37.16
C ASN A 256 16.23 -30.82 -36.35
N CYS A 257 16.75 -29.61 -36.08
CA CYS A 257 16.05 -28.59 -35.28
C CYS A 257 15.50 -27.42 -36.12
N TYR A 258 15.35 -27.57 -37.44
CA TYR A 258 14.95 -26.48 -38.33
C TYR A 258 14.01 -26.96 -39.44
N GLU A 259 13.15 -26.07 -39.93
CA GLU A 259 12.23 -26.31 -41.03
C GLU A 259 12.93 -26.23 -42.40
N GLN A 260 12.44 -26.99 -43.38
CA GLN A 260 12.94 -27.00 -44.77
C GLN A 260 11.99 -26.22 -45.69
N PRO A 261 12.49 -25.54 -46.74
CA PRO A 261 13.86 -25.55 -47.24
C PRO A 261 14.77 -24.53 -46.56
N ILE A 262 15.98 -24.93 -46.14
CA ILE A 262 16.96 -24.01 -45.56
C ILE A 262 17.99 -23.50 -46.59
N ASN A 263 18.29 -22.20 -46.52
CA ASN A 263 19.44 -21.58 -47.18
C ASN A 263 20.04 -20.50 -46.24
N THR A 264 21.20 -19.93 -46.60
CA THR A 264 21.91 -18.97 -45.74
C THR A 264 21.06 -17.77 -45.31
N LYS A 265 20.21 -17.21 -46.20
CA LYS A 265 19.34 -16.06 -45.86
C LYS A 265 18.21 -16.41 -44.88
N PHE A 266 17.86 -17.69 -44.72
CA PHE A 266 16.83 -18.14 -43.78
C PHE A 266 17.37 -18.54 -42.40
N ILE A 267 18.70 -18.61 -42.22
CA ILE A 267 19.32 -18.98 -40.94
C ILE A 267 18.83 -18.09 -39.78
N PRO A 268 18.78 -16.75 -39.89
CA PRO A 268 18.24 -15.89 -38.82
C PRO A 268 16.81 -16.23 -38.42
N TYR A 269 15.94 -16.51 -39.40
CA TYR A 269 14.56 -16.94 -39.15
C TYR A 269 14.52 -18.28 -38.40
N CYS A 270 15.29 -19.28 -38.85
CA CYS A 270 15.35 -20.58 -38.19
C CYS A 270 15.84 -20.46 -36.74
N ILE A 271 16.85 -19.62 -36.48
CA ILE A 271 17.37 -19.37 -35.12
C ILE A 271 16.30 -18.73 -34.23
N ALA A 272 15.59 -17.72 -34.72
CA ALA A 272 14.50 -17.10 -33.98
C ALA A 272 13.36 -18.10 -33.69
N LYS A 273 12.98 -18.93 -34.67
CA LYS A 273 11.97 -19.98 -34.47
C LYS A 273 12.42 -21.04 -33.46
N MET A 274 13.67 -21.46 -33.48
CA MET A 274 14.23 -22.38 -32.47
C MET A 274 14.22 -21.78 -31.06
N ALA A 275 14.46 -20.47 -30.95
CA ALA A 275 14.35 -19.77 -29.67
C ALA A 275 12.89 -19.71 -29.15
N LEU A 276 11.88 -19.76 -30.03
CA LEU A 276 10.45 -19.80 -29.67
C LEU A 276 9.88 -21.20 -29.45
N SER A 277 10.51 -22.24 -30.01
CA SER A 277 9.97 -23.61 -30.02
C SER A 277 10.11 -24.35 -28.69
N GLU A 278 10.88 -23.79 -27.77
CA GLU A 278 11.10 -24.34 -26.43
C GLU A 278 10.79 -23.23 -25.42
N ASP A 279 10.14 -23.56 -24.31
CA ASP A 279 9.83 -22.59 -23.24
C ASP A 279 11.10 -22.23 -22.46
N ARG A 280 12.01 -21.51 -23.13
CA ARG A 280 13.35 -21.13 -22.66
C ARG A 280 13.33 -19.80 -21.90
N GLY A 281 12.15 -19.29 -21.57
CA GLY A 281 11.95 -18.07 -20.79
C GLY A 281 12.04 -16.76 -21.60
N VAL A 282 11.88 -15.64 -20.89
CA VAL A 282 11.64 -14.31 -21.47
C VAL A 282 12.79 -13.79 -22.33
N ALA A 283 14.04 -14.13 -22.00
CA ALA A 283 15.20 -13.70 -22.79
C ALA A 283 15.18 -14.22 -24.23
N TYR A 284 14.80 -15.48 -24.41
CA TYR A 284 14.72 -16.15 -25.71
C TYR A 284 13.54 -15.62 -26.53
N ASN A 285 12.39 -15.41 -25.88
CA ASN A 285 11.23 -14.79 -26.50
C ASN A 285 11.55 -13.38 -26.99
N HIS A 286 12.23 -12.57 -26.15
CA HIS A 286 12.65 -11.22 -26.51
C HIS A 286 13.59 -11.22 -27.72
N PHE A 287 14.65 -12.02 -27.68
CA PHE A 287 15.57 -12.20 -28.81
C PHE A 287 14.81 -12.61 -30.09
N ALA A 288 13.98 -13.64 -30.02
CA ALA A 288 13.30 -14.16 -31.19
C ALA A 288 12.33 -13.16 -31.82
N VAL A 289 11.51 -12.49 -31.01
CA VAL A 289 10.55 -11.48 -31.49
C VAL A 289 11.31 -10.30 -32.12
N ASP A 290 12.41 -9.86 -31.52
CA ASP A 290 13.23 -8.76 -32.03
C ASP A 290 13.88 -9.11 -33.39
N ILE A 291 14.43 -10.32 -33.55
CA ILE A 291 14.97 -10.78 -34.84
C ILE A 291 13.86 -10.95 -35.89
N LEU A 292 12.72 -11.55 -35.54
CA LEU A 292 11.59 -11.65 -36.47
C LEU A 292 11.11 -10.26 -36.89
N TYR A 293 11.03 -9.30 -35.96
CA TYR A 293 10.67 -7.92 -36.26
C TYR A 293 11.69 -7.23 -37.19
N GLU A 294 12.99 -7.46 -36.99
CA GLU A 294 14.05 -6.97 -37.87
C GLU A 294 13.95 -7.58 -39.29
N ILE A 295 13.69 -8.89 -39.40
CA ILE A 295 13.55 -9.59 -40.69
C ILE A 295 12.42 -8.99 -41.54
N PHE A 296 11.30 -8.63 -40.91
CA PHE A 296 10.15 -8.05 -41.61
C PHE A 296 10.37 -6.61 -42.13
N LYS A 297 11.52 -5.98 -41.81
CA LYS A 297 11.95 -4.74 -42.49
C LYS A 297 12.36 -4.99 -43.95
N ASP A 298 12.88 -6.17 -44.26
CA ASP A 298 13.19 -6.57 -45.64
C ASP A 298 11.98 -7.25 -46.28
N LYS A 299 11.23 -6.48 -47.06
CA LYS A 299 10.01 -6.93 -47.75
C LYS A 299 10.26 -8.11 -48.70
N LYS A 300 11.46 -8.23 -49.27
CA LYS A 300 11.78 -9.33 -50.19
C LYS A 300 11.98 -10.62 -49.41
N LEU A 301 12.75 -10.56 -48.32
CA LEU A 301 12.99 -11.69 -47.44
C LEU A 301 11.71 -12.16 -46.75
N SER A 302 10.86 -11.23 -46.30
CA SER A 302 9.58 -11.55 -45.65
C SER A 302 8.63 -12.32 -46.57
N LEU A 303 8.52 -11.91 -47.85
CA LEU A 303 7.68 -12.62 -48.84
C LEU A 303 8.20 -14.02 -49.14
N GLU A 304 9.52 -14.22 -49.12
CA GLU A 304 10.11 -15.54 -49.28
C GLU A 304 9.86 -16.42 -48.05
N ILE A 305 9.98 -15.87 -46.84
CA ILE A 305 9.67 -16.59 -45.60
C ILE A 305 8.19 -17.01 -45.56
N GLU A 306 7.27 -16.11 -45.93
CA GLU A 306 5.85 -16.42 -46.04
C GLU A 306 5.60 -17.54 -47.05
N LYS A 307 6.25 -17.50 -48.21
CA LYS A 307 6.12 -18.53 -49.26
C LYS A 307 6.64 -19.90 -48.81
N PHE A 308 7.78 -19.95 -48.13
CA PHE A 308 8.47 -21.22 -47.82
C PHE A 308 8.12 -21.82 -46.46
N TYR A 309 7.79 -20.98 -45.47
CA TYR A 309 7.52 -21.38 -44.10
C TYR A 309 6.09 -21.07 -43.64
N ASN A 310 5.26 -20.48 -44.51
CA ASN A 310 3.90 -20.05 -44.17
C ASN A 310 3.86 -19.18 -42.91
N PHE A 311 4.85 -18.30 -42.77
CA PHE A 311 4.97 -17.36 -41.66
C PHE A 311 4.84 -15.93 -42.18
N SER A 312 3.76 -15.28 -41.77
CA SER A 312 3.34 -13.96 -42.23
C SER A 312 3.52 -12.89 -41.14
N PHE A 313 3.23 -11.63 -41.49
CA PHE A 313 3.26 -10.54 -40.52
C PHE A 313 2.21 -10.70 -39.42
N SER A 314 1.07 -11.33 -39.74
CA SER A 314 0.03 -11.64 -38.76
C SER A 314 0.54 -12.59 -37.68
N ASP A 315 1.31 -13.60 -38.07
CA ASP A 315 1.90 -14.56 -37.12
C ASP A 315 2.90 -13.86 -36.17
N LEU A 316 3.62 -12.85 -36.65
CA LEU A 316 4.48 -12.01 -35.81
C LEU A 316 3.67 -11.18 -34.79
N ILE A 317 2.54 -10.59 -35.22
CA ILE A 317 1.64 -9.86 -34.32
C ILE A 317 1.13 -10.80 -33.23
N ASP A 318 0.64 -11.98 -33.61
CA ASP A 318 0.08 -12.95 -32.68
C ASP A 318 1.14 -13.39 -31.64
N ILE A 319 2.33 -13.78 -32.09
CA ILE A 319 3.43 -14.16 -31.19
C ILE A 319 3.83 -13.01 -30.26
N SER A 320 3.88 -11.78 -30.75
CA SER A 320 4.23 -10.60 -29.93
C SER A 320 3.18 -10.24 -28.87
N GLY A 321 1.92 -10.67 -29.06
CA GLY A 321 0.84 -10.52 -28.09
C GLY A 321 0.67 -11.72 -27.15
N GLU A 322 1.01 -12.93 -27.59
CA GLU A 322 0.97 -14.15 -26.78
C GLU A 322 2.14 -14.26 -25.80
N ARG A 323 3.34 -13.81 -26.20
CA ARG A 323 4.53 -13.88 -25.36
C ARG A 323 4.61 -12.65 -24.45
N ASP A 324 4.41 -12.84 -23.15
CA ASP A 324 4.48 -11.76 -22.16
C ASP A 324 5.93 -11.34 -21.86
N LEU A 325 6.52 -10.56 -22.76
CA LEU A 325 7.92 -10.10 -22.66
C LEU A 325 8.19 -9.20 -21.44
N PHE A 326 7.14 -8.61 -20.86
CA PHE A 326 7.24 -7.60 -19.81
C PHE A 326 6.50 -7.99 -18.51
N PHE A 327 6.09 -9.25 -18.38
CA PHE A 327 5.36 -9.79 -17.23
C PHE A 327 4.07 -9.02 -16.89
N ILE A 328 3.37 -8.45 -17.88
CA ILE A 328 2.14 -7.66 -17.71
C ILE A 328 0.98 -8.55 -17.24
N ASN A 329 0.78 -9.71 -17.89
CA ASN A 329 -0.29 -10.64 -17.56
C ASN A 329 0.01 -11.37 -16.26
N GLU A 330 1.23 -11.87 -16.10
CA GLU A 330 1.64 -12.51 -14.84
C GLU A 330 1.45 -11.57 -13.64
N ARG A 331 1.82 -10.28 -13.78
CA ARG A 331 1.60 -9.29 -12.72
C ARG A 331 0.12 -9.07 -12.41
N ASN A 332 -0.73 -9.03 -13.44
CA ASN A 332 -2.17 -8.88 -13.26
C ASN A 332 -2.79 -10.12 -12.57
N GLU A 333 -2.42 -11.32 -13.00
CA GLU A 333 -2.84 -12.58 -12.37
C GLU A 333 -2.34 -12.67 -10.93
N LEU A 334 -1.09 -12.30 -10.66
CA LEU A 334 -0.54 -12.27 -9.31
C LEU A 334 -1.29 -11.27 -8.43
N ASN A 335 -1.64 -10.10 -8.97
CA ASN A 335 -2.46 -9.10 -8.26
C ASN A 335 -3.86 -9.63 -7.95
N ASP A 336 -4.48 -10.38 -8.85
CA ASP A 336 -5.79 -11.00 -8.63
C ASP A 336 -5.72 -12.18 -7.65
N ILE A 337 -4.64 -12.97 -7.67
CA ILE A 337 -4.33 -13.98 -6.65
C ILE A 337 -4.11 -13.30 -5.29
N ILE A 338 -3.40 -12.18 -5.24
CA ILE A 338 -3.20 -11.41 -4.01
C ILE A 338 -4.53 -10.87 -3.50
N ARG A 339 -5.38 -10.30 -4.36
CA ARG A 339 -6.73 -9.85 -3.98
C ARG A 339 -7.59 -11.00 -3.45
N SER A 340 -7.58 -12.15 -4.12
CA SER A 340 -8.36 -13.33 -3.69
C SER A 340 -7.83 -13.94 -2.39
N LYS A 341 -6.50 -14.06 -2.23
CA LYS A 341 -5.87 -14.49 -0.97
C LYS A 341 -6.12 -13.50 0.15
N ASN A 342 -6.05 -12.19 -0.09
CA ASN A 342 -6.39 -11.17 0.91
C ASN A 342 -7.86 -11.26 1.33
N ARG A 343 -8.77 -11.56 0.41
CA ARG A 343 -10.17 -11.83 0.73
C ARG A 343 -10.31 -13.10 1.58
N LEU A 344 -9.59 -14.16 1.24
CA LEU A 344 -9.57 -15.42 1.99
C LEU A 344 -8.94 -15.26 3.38
N ILE A 345 -7.89 -14.46 3.50
CA ILE A 345 -7.23 -14.09 4.76
C ILE A 345 -8.21 -13.32 5.62
N LYS A 346 -8.88 -12.29 5.10
CA LYS A 346 -9.93 -11.57 5.85
C LYS A 346 -11.05 -12.50 6.32
N GLU A 347 -11.44 -13.48 5.50
CA GLU A 347 -12.45 -14.48 5.87
C GLU A 347 -11.94 -15.48 6.92
N LYS A 348 -10.69 -15.93 6.80
CA LYS A 348 -10.01 -16.78 7.80
C LYS A 348 -9.75 -16.03 9.10
N GLU A 349 -9.39 -14.75 9.07
CA GLU A 349 -9.24 -13.87 10.22
C GLU A 349 -10.57 -13.68 10.92
N LYS A 350 -11.67 -13.48 10.18
CA LYS A 350 -13.02 -13.45 10.74
C LYS A 350 -13.40 -14.78 11.41
N ASN A 351 -13.06 -15.92 10.78
CA ASN A 351 -13.27 -17.24 11.35
C ASN A 351 -12.35 -17.51 12.57
N ILE A 352 -11.12 -17.01 12.56
CA ILE A 352 -10.19 -17.06 13.69
C ILE A 352 -10.68 -16.19 14.82
N LEU A 353 -11.22 -15.00 14.55
CA LEU A 353 -11.83 -14.12 15.54
C LEU A 353 -13.05 -14.79 16.17
N PHE A 354 -13.87 -15.46 15.35
CA PHE A 354 -14.98 -16.29 15.81
C PHE A 354 -14.51 -17.48 16.66
N MET A 355 -13.47 -18.21 16.25
CA MET A 355 -12.89 -19.31 17.04
C MET A 355 -12.21 -18.84 18.33
N LYS A 356 -11.50 -17.69 18.32
CA LYS A 356 -10.91 -17.04 19.50
C LYS A 356 -11.96 -16.61 20.53
N SER A 357 -13.20 -16.37 20.08
CA SER A 357 -14.33 -16.09 20.96
C SER A 357 -14.92 -17.36 21.62
N SER A 358 -14.58 -18.55 21.12
CA SER A 358 -15.06 -19.83 21.66
C SER A 358 -14.32 -20.24 22.93
N VAL A 359 -15.05 -20.87 23.86
CA VAL A 359 -14.54 -21.35 25.16
C VAL A 359 -13.41 -22.38 24.98
N PHE A 360 -13.45 -23.18 23.91
CA PHE A 360 -12.47 -24.23 23.61
C PHE A 360 -11.08 -23.67 23.25
N TRP A 361 -11.03 -22.56 22.51
CA TRP A 361 -9.76 -21.93 22.11
C TRP A 361 -9.07 -21.22 23.29
N ARG A 362 -9.86 -20.64 24.22
CA ARG A 362 -9.36 -20.09 25.49
C ARG A 362 -8.71 -21.17 26.36
N ALA A 363 -9.35 -22.34 26.49
CA ALA A 363 -8.83 -23.45 27.29
C ALA A 363 -7.53 -24.04 26.71
N ARG A 364 -7.44 -24.19 25.38
CA ARG A 364 -6.23 -24.70 24.69
C ARG A 364 -5.04 -23.76 24.84
N ASN A 365 -5.23 -22.44 24.76
CA ASN A 365 -4.13 -21.49 24.91
C ASN A 365 -3.64 -21.37 26.35
N ILE A 366 -4.54 -21.45 27.34
CA ILE A 366 -4.16 -21.57 28.75
C ILE A 366 -3.26 -22.80 28.95
N TYR A 367 -3.60 -23.94 28.35
CA TYR A 367 -2.79 -25.16 28.40
C TYR A 367 -1.40 -25.02 27.72
N ILE A 368 -1.32 -24.32 26.59
CA ILE A 368 -0.06 -24.12 25.85
C ILE A 368 0.84 -23.07 26.54
N GLU A 369 0.28 -22.00 27.11
CA GLU A 369 1.04 -21.00 27.87
C GLU A 369 1.61 -21.57 29.16
N ILE A 370 0.84 -22.40 29.89
CA ILE A 370 1.34 -23.13 31.07
C ILE A 370 2.54 -24.03 30.70
N LYS A 371 2.57 -24.57 29.48
CA LYS A 371 3.64 -25.46 29.00
C LYS A 371 4.90 -24.72 28.52
N ASN A 372 4.78 -23.44 28.11
CA ASN A 372 5.86 -22.67 27.45
C ASN A 372 6.58 -21.65 28.35
N VAL A 373 6.14 -21.44 29.60
CA VAL A 373 6.88 -20.59 30.55
C VAL A 373 8.14 -21.31 31.02
N LYS A 374 9.31 -20.87 30.53
CA LYS A 374 10.64 -21.35 30.99
C LYS A 374 10.74 -21.27 32.52
N PHE A 375 11.07 -22.43 33.11
CA PHE A 375 11.10 -22.79 34.54
C PHE A 375 11.78 -21.78 35.51
N LEU A 376 12.59 -20.84 35.01
CA LEU A 376 13.37 -19.89 35.82
C LEU A 376 12.62 -18.61 36.26
N LYS A 377 11.63 -18.11 35.50
CA LYS A 377 10.86 -16.91 35.90
C LYS A 377 9.78 -17.23 36.93
N LEU A 378 9.20 -18.43 36.89
CA LEU A 378 8.19 -18.90 37.83
C LEU A 378 8.79 -19.10 39.24
N PHE A 379 10.04 -19.59 39.33
CA PHE A 379 10.73 -19.82 40.61
C PHE A 379 11.03 -18.51 41.38
N LYS A 380 11.40 -17.43 40.66
CA LYS A 380 11.60 -16.09 41.27
C LYS A 380 10.28 -15.50 41.78
N LEU A 381 9.19 -15.71 41.05
CA LEU A 381 7.85 -15.24 41.42
C LEU A 381 7.27 -16.02 42.60
N ILE A 382 7.49 -17.33 42.66
CA ILE A 382 7.08 -18.18 43.79
C ILE A 382 7.85 -17.81 45.07
N ASN A 383 9.16 -17.57 44.98
CA ASN A 383 9.94 -17.14 46.15
C ASN A 383 9.56 -15.75 46.66
N THR A 384 9.21 -14.82 45.76
CA THR A 384 8.72 -13.48 46.13
C THR A 384 7.29 -13.55 46.70
N ALA A 385 6.45 -14.43 46.15
CA ALA A 385 5.09 -14.68 46.65
C ALA A 385 5.10 -15.33 48.05
N LEU A 386 6.00 -16.29 48.31
CA LEU A 386 6.14 -16.93 49.62
C LEU A 386 6.60 -15.94 50.71
N LEU A 387 7.41 -14.93 50.35
CA LEU A 387 7.82 -13.86 51.26
C LEU A 387 6.68 -12.87 51.58
N ILE A 388 5.80 -12.59 50.61
CA ILE A 388 4.66 -11.66 50.78
C ILE A 388 3.48 -12.35 51.51
N ILE A 389 3.23 -13.63 51.24
CA ILE A 389 2.20 -14.43 51.92
C ILE A 389 2.50 -14.53 53.43
N ARG A 390 3.77 -14.54 53.83
CA ARG A 390 4.20 -14.53 55.23
C ARG A 390 4.01 -13.19 55.95
N ARG A 391 3.79 -12.08 55.23
CA ARG A 391 3.78 -10.72 55.80
C ARG A 391 2.40 -10.04 55.80
N ASP A 392 1.60 -10.19 54.74
CA ASP A 392 0.38 -9.37 54.53
C ASP A 392 -0.91 -10.16 54.19
N GLY A 393 -0.86 -11.50 54.19
CA GLY A 393 -2.03 -12.37 54.00
C GLY A 393 -2.50 -12.57 52.55
N THR A 394 -3.17 -13.71 52.32
CA THR A 394 -3.45 -14.32 50.99
C THR A 394 -4.35 -13.48 50.08
N ILE A 395 -5.23 -12.65 50.67
CA ILE A 395 -6.25 -11.89 49.93
C ILE A 395 -5.65 -10.69 49.17
N VAL A 396 -4.64 -10.02 49.74
CA VAL A 396 -3.96 -8.88 49.10
C VAL A 396 -3.11 -9.34 47.93
N PHE A 397 -2.45 -10.50 48.07
CA PHE A 397 -1.70 -11.16 47.01
C PHE A 397 -2.60 -11.56 45.83
N LEU A 398 -3.76 -12.19 46.09
CA LEU A 398 -4.71 -12.58 45.05
C LEU A 398 -5.27 -11.38 44.28
N LYS A 399 -5.49 -10.24 44.95
CA LYS A 399 -5.95 -9.00 44.28
C LYS A 399 -4.87 -8.39 43.39
N ARG A 400 -3.61 -8.34 43.84
CA ARG A 400 -2.48 -7.83 43.04
C ARG A 400 -2.14 -8.76 41.87
N LEU A 401 -2.20 -10.07 42.08
CA LEU A 401 -1.99 -11.07 41.04
C LEU A 401 -3.09 -11.01 39.98
N ASN A 402 -4.36 -10.82 40.37
CA ASN A 402 -5.47 -10.65 39.43
C ASN A 402 -5.36 -9.35 38.61
N ASN A 403 -4.86 -8.25 39.21
CA ASN A 403 -4.58 -7.02 38.48
C ASN A 403 -3.37 -7.14 37.54
N PHE A 404 -2.33 -7.88 37.93
CA PHE A 404 -1.15 -8.15 37.12
C PHE A 404 -1.46 -9.08 35.94
N ILE A 405 -2.27 -10.13 36.16
CA ILE A 405 -2.75 -11.04 35.12
C ILE A 405 -3.71 -10.30 34.18
N LYS A 406 -4.57 -9.40 34.67
CA LYS A 406 -5.37 -8.51 33.80
C LYS A 406 -4.51 -7.58 32.97
N GLY A 407 -3.39 -7.08 33.50
CA GLY A 407 -2.41 -6.28 32.75
C GLY A 407 -1.75 -7.09 31.62
N LEU A 408 -1.39 -8.34 31.88
CA LEU A 408 -0.83 -9.27 30.88
C LEU A 408 -1.84 -9.72 29.81
N PHE A 409 -3.12 -9.83 30.16
CA PHE A 409 -4.18 -10.17 29.21
C PHE A 409 -4.51 -9.03 28.23
N VAL A 410 -4.33 -7.77 28.64
CA VAL A 410 -4.55 -6.59 27.78
C VAL A 410 -3.38 -6.39 26.80
N SER A 411 -2.15 -6.78 27.16
CA SER A 411 -0.98 -6.65 26.27
C SER A 411 -0.88 -7.75 25.20
N ALA A 412 -1.58 -8.88 25.35
CA ALA A 412 -1.42 -10.04 24.47
C ALA A 412 -2.45 -10.14 23.31
N GLN A 413 -3.51 -9.32 23.32
CA GLN A 413 -4.59 -9.38 22.30
C GLN A 413 -4.58 -8.26 21.26
N THR A 414 -3.69 -7.30 21.43
CA THR A 414 -3.44 -6.16 20.54
C THR A 414 -1.93 -6.05 20.45
N GLY A 415 -1.33 -5.74 19.31
CA GLY A 415 0.11 -5.44 19.25
C GLY A 415 0.39 -4.15 20.00
N ASN A 416 0.18 -4.15 21.32
CA ASN A 416 0.19 -2.97 22.15
C ASN A 416 1.61 -2.62 22.55
N ARG A 417 1.92 -1.33 22.33
CA ARG A 417 3.11 -0.65 22.84
C ARG A 417 3.29 -0.95 24.33
N VAL A 418 4.53 -1.19 24.73
CA VAL A 418 4.86 -1.40 26.14
C VAL A 418 4.86 -0.04 26.82
N ILE A 419 3.99 0.15 27.83
CA ILE A 419 4.03 1.34 28.68
C ILE A 419 5.28 1.21 29.56
N ILE A 420 6.26 2.05 29.31
CA ILE A 420 7.53 2.05 30.05
C ILE A 420 7.54 3.08 31.19
N GLU A 421 6.70 4.11 31.08
CA GLU A 421 6.64 5.21 32.04
C GLU A 421 5.24 5.84 32.03
N GLU A 422 4.80 6.34 33.18
CA GLU A 422 3.59 7.16 33.31
C GLU A 422 4.00 8.58 33.74
N LYS A 423 3.54 9.60 33.00
CA LYS A 423 3.79 11.02 33.31
C LYS A 423 2.51 11.82 33.33
N TYR A 424 2.55 12.94 34.04
CA TYR A 424 1.55 13.99 33.89
C TYR A 424 1.85 14.82 32.64
N GLN A 425 0.81 15.40 32.07
CA GLN A 425 0.95 16.25 30.90
C GLN A 425 1.69 17.54 31.25
N ASP A 426 2.69 17.90 30.44
CA ASP A 426 3.34 19.20 30.57
C ASP A 426 2.33 20.30 30.25
N ARG A 427 2.08 21.18 31.22
CA ARG A 427 1.10 22.26 31.09
C ARG A 427 1.68 23.39 30.25
N TRP A 428 0.90 23.86 29.29
CA TRP A 428 1.23 25.05 28.50
C TRP A 428 0.68 26.33 29.15
N ASN A 429 1.34 27.45 28.89
CA ASN A 429 0.88 28.77 29.31
C ASN A 429 -0.27 29.23 28.41
N ASN A 430 -1.50 29.23 28.92
CA ASN A 430 -2.70 29.58 28.15
C ASN A 430 -2.78 31.04 27.67
N ASN A 431 -1.82 31.90 28.04
CA ASN A 431 -1.67 33.25 27.49
C ASN A 431 -0.83 33.30 26.20
N GLU A 432 -0.17 32.21 25.83
CA GLU A 432 0.60 32.08 24.59
C GLU A 432 -0.22 31.31 23.54
N PRO A 433 0.21 31.17 22.28
CA PRO A 433 -0.39 30.19 21.36
C PRO A 433 0.06 28.77 21.74
N LEU A 434 -0.79 27.75 21.53
CA LEU A 434 -0.41 26.34 21.78
C LEU A 434 0.36 25.77 20.58
N VAL A 435 -0.02 26.19 19.38
CA VAL A 435 0.61 25.77 18.12
C VAL A 435 1.08 26.98 17.33
N SER A 436 2.32 26.94 16.84
CA SER A 436 2.82 27.91 15.87
C SER A 436 2.88 27.28 14.49
N ILE A 437 2.12 27.83 13.54
CA ILE A 437 2.15 27.41 12.14
C ILE A 437 3.12 28.32 11.39
N ILE A 438 4.15 27.75 10.77
CA ILE A 438 5.23 28.47 10.10
C ILE A 438 5.09 28.25 8.60
N ILE A 439 4.97 29.34 7.85
CA ILE A 439 4.80 29.33 6.39
C ILE A 439 6.05 29.96 5.73
N PRO A 440 7.02 29.15 5.26
CA PRO A 440 8.14 29.66 4.48
C PRO A 440 7.66 30.08 3.09
N CYS A 441 7.91 31.34 2.70
CA CYS A 441 7.42 31.91 1.45
C CYS A 441 8.58 32.54 0.66
N TYR A 442 8.82 32.02 -0.55
CA TYR A 442 9.73 32.60 -1.54
C TYR A 442 9.10 32.56 -2.93
N ASN A 443 8.71 33.71 -3.47
CA ASN A 443 8.10 33.83 -4.78
C ASN A 443 6.79 33.04 -5.00
N TYR A 444 5.91 33.04 -3.99
CA TYR A 444 4.68 32.25 -3.95
C TYR A 444 3.39 33.08 -3.79
N GLY A 445 3.39 34.36 -4.19
CA GLY A 445 2.27 35.29 -4.01
C GLY A 445 0.92 34.79 -4.53
N LYS A 446 0.92 33.96 -5.58
CA LYS A 446 -0.29 33.35 -6.15
C LYS A 446 -0.96 32.30 -5.25
N PHE A 447 -0.21 31.65 -4.37
CA PHE A 447 -0.72 30.52 -3.57
C PHE A 447 -0.71 30.79 -2.06
N VAL A 448 0.14 31.70 -1.58
CA VAL A 448 0.35 31.93 -0.14
C VAL A 448 -0.93 32.33 0.61
N ILE A 449 -1.88 33.00 -0.06
CA ILE A 449 -3.18 33.31 0.55
C ILE A 449 -3.98 32.05 0.84
N GLU A 450 -4.04 31.08 -0.07
CA GLU A 450 -4.76 29.81 0.15
C GLU A 450 -4.14 29.04 1.34
N ALA A 451 -2.81 29.04 1.44
CA ALA A 451 -2.09 28.44 2.56
C ALA A 451 -2.47 29.14 3.89
N ILE A 452 -2.39 30.47 3.95
CA ILE A 452 -2.76 31.26 5.13
C ILE A 452 -4.23 31.05 5.52
N GLU A 453 -5.16 31.08 4.57
CA GLU A 453 -6.58 30.87 4.81
C GLU A 453 -6.87 29.47 5.35
N SER A 454 -6.17 28.45 4.85
CA SER A 454 -6.28 27.08 5.38
C SER A 454 -5.79 26.95 6.83
N ALA A 455 -4.77 27.72 7.20
CA ALA A 455 -4.24 27.77 8.57
C ALA A 455 -5.15 28.57 9.53
N VAL A 456 -5.67 29.71 9.08
CA VAL A 456 -6.61 30.54 9.86
C VAL A 456 -7.93 29.80 10.14
N SER A 457 -8.37 28.97 9.19
CA SER A 457 -9.65 28.25 9.25
C SER A 457 -9.63 26.93 10.03
N GLN A 458 -8.50 26.59 10.69
CA GLN A 458 -8.42 25.40 11.53
C GLN A 458 -9.49 25.39 12.64
N THR A 459 -10.02 24.22 12.98
CA THR A 459 -11.01 24.06 14.06
C THR A 459 -10.46 24.42 15.43
N PHE A 460 -9.15 24.23 15.61
CA PHE A 460 -8.36 24.62 16.76
C PHE A 460 -7.84 26.05 16.59
N GLN A 461 -8.04 26.91 17.59
CA GLN A 461 -7.85 28.36 17.46
C GLN A 461 -6.78 28.94 18.39
N SER A 462 -6.23 28.21 19.35
CA SER A 462 -5.03 28.63 20.11
C SER A 462 -3.76 28.50 19.27
N ILE A 463 -3.71 29.23 18.15
CA ILE A 463 -2.66 29.19 17.15
C ILE A 463 -2.06 30.58 16.91
N GLU A 464 -0.78 30.62 16.53
CA GLU A 464 -0.19 31.74 15.82
C GLU A 464 0.28 31.27 14.43
N ILE A 465 0.31 32.18 13.47
CA ILE A 465 0.79 31.91 12.11
C ILE A 465 1.95 32.87 11.82
N ILE A 466 3.11 32.32 11.44
CA ILE A 466 4.33 33.08 11.16
C ILE A 466 4.68 32.85 9.68
N VAL A 467 4.45 33.84 8.84
CA VAL A 467 4.84 33.81 7.43
C VAL A 467 6.24 34.40 7.32
N ILE A 468 7.19 33.63 6.81
CA ILE A 468 8.57 34.11 6.63
C ILE A 468 8.80 34.34 5.15
N ASN A 469 8.90 35.61 4.76
CA ASN A 469 9.32 36.00 3.43
C ASN A 469 10.84 35.86 3.30
N ASP A 470 11.28 34.82 2.59
CA ASP A 470 12.68 34.47 2.40
C ASP A 470 13.32 35.25 1.23
N GLY A 471 13.17 36.57 1.25
CA GLY A 471 13.74 37.46 0.24
C GLY A 471 13.05 37.40 -1.13
N SER A 472 11.72 37.26 -1.17
CA SER A 472 10.96 37.22 -2.43
C SER A 472 11.23 38.45 -3.31
N THR A 473 11.37 38.21 -4.60
CA THR A 473 11.73 39.21 -5.63
C THR A 473 10.59 39.55 -6.56
N ASP A 474 9.58 38.68 -6.67
CA ASP A 474 8.42 38.94 -7.51
C ASP A 474 7.46 39.93 -6.84
N LYS A 475 6.86 40.77 -7.66
CA LYS A 475 5.95 41.81 -7.21
C LYS A 475 4.70 41.23 -6.54
N ASP A 476 4.16 40.13 -7.06
CA ASP A 476 2.93 39.52 -6.56
C ASP A 476 3.09 39.10 -5.08
N THR A 477 4.17 38.40 -4.73
CA THR A 477 4.44 38.00 -3.32
C THR A 477 4.63 39.21 -2.42
N ILE A 478 5.41 40.20 -2.84
CA ILE A 478 5.67 41.40 -2.03
C ILE A 478 4.36 42.16 -1.77
N ASP A 479 3.55 42.38 -2.80
CA ASP A 479 2.28 43.10 -2.71
C ASP A 479 1.29 42.34 -1.79
N VAL A 480 1.19 41.01 -1.94
CA VAL A 480 0.32 40.17 -1.12
C VAL A 480 0.73 40.20 0.36
N LEU A 481 2.02 40.06 0.66
CA LEU A 481 2.51 40.01 2.04
C LEU A 481 2.47 41.38 2.73
N ASN A 482 2.73 42.47 2.01
CA ASN A 482 2.65 43.83 2.57
C ASN A 482 1.22 44.26 2.90
N ASN A 483 0.23 43.75 2.16
CA ASN A 483 -1.18 44.06 2.36
C ASN A 483 -1.92 43.02 3.23
N LEU A 484 -1.20 42.06 3.81
CA LEU A 484 -1.78 40.98 4.58
C LEU A 484 -2.34 41.49 5.92
N ASN A 485 -3.64 41.25 6.18
CA ASN A 485 -4.28 41.68 7.42
C ASN A 485 -5.15 40.56 8.03
N TYR A 486 -4.52 39.70 8.83
CA TYR A 486 -5.20 38.66 9.62
C TYR A 486 -4.79 38.75 11.10
N PRO A 487 -5.73 38.71 12.07
CA PRO A 487 -5.44 38.93 13.50
C PRO A 487 -4.42 37.98 14.17
N LYS A 488 -4.11 36.84 13.56
CA LYS A 488 -3.19 35.80 14.10
C LYS A 488 -1.97 35.56 13.22
N VAL A 489 -1.79 36.36 12.16
CA VAL A 489 -0.72 36.18 11.19
C VAL A 489 0.33 37.28 11.36
N ARG A 490 1.59 36.86 11.50
CA ARG A 490 2.76 37.75 11.55
C ARG A 490 3.64 37.46 10.34
N VAL A 491 3.94 38.49 9.56
CA VAL A 491 4.90 38.42 8.45
C VAL A 491 6.28 38.85 8.95
N VAL A 492 7.31 38.09 8.62
CA VAL A 492 8.72 38.38 8.93
C VAL A 492 9.49 38.36 7.62
N HIS A 493 10.24 39.43 7.36
CA HIS A 493 11.06 39.57 6.16
C HIS A 493 12.53 39.30 6.48
N GLN A 494 13.20 38.53 5.63
CA GLN A 494 14.64 38.27 5.69
C GLN A 494 15.25 38.27 4.29
N GLU A 495 16.58 38.30 4.20
CA GLU A 495 17.28 37.98 2.96
C GLU A 495 17.14 36.48 2.63
N ASN A 496 17.21 36.11 1.35
CA ASN A 496 17.06 34.73 0.92
C ASN A 496 18.19 33.84 1.49
N GLN A 497 17.82 32.94 2.39
CA GLN A 497 18.71 31.98 3.06
C GLN A 497 18.35 30.52 2.76
N GLY A 498 17.31 30.29 1.95
CA GLY A 498 16.82 28.98 1.55
C GLY A 498 15.87 28.34 2.56
N LEU A 499 15.03 27.43 2.05
CA LEU A 499 13.92 26.80 2.77
C LEU A 499 14.29 26.23 4.15
N ALA A 500 15.41 25.49 4.25
CA ALA A 500 15.85 24.90 5.53
C ALA A 500 16.13 25.98 6.60
N GLN A 501 16.83 27.05 6.24
CA GLN A 501 17.14 28.13 7.18
C GLN A 501 15.89 28.93 7.53
N THR A 502 15.00 29.15 6.56
CA THR A 502 13.69 29.80 6.77
C THR A 502 12.83 29.03 7.76
N ARG A 503 12.77 27.70 7.65
CA ARG A 503 12.10 26.84 8.65
C ARG A 503 12.76 26.96 10.04
N ASN A 504 14.09 26.98 10.11
CA ASN A 504 14.81 27.17 11.37
C ASN A 504 14.49 28.51 12.05
N ASN A 505 14.55 29.62 11.29
CA ASN A 505 14.26 30.96 11.79
C ASN A 505 12.81 31.03 12.31
N GLY A 506 11.86 30.40 11.61
CA GLY A 506 10.47 30.32 12.08
C GLY A 506 10.29 29.51 13.34
N ALA A 507 10.97 28.39 13.47
CA ALA A 507 10.94 27.59 14.69
C ALA A 507 11.57 28.33 15.88
N LEU A 508 12.59 29.16 15.66
CA LEU A 508 13.18 30.01 16.70
C LEU A 508 12.24 31.15 17.12
N LEU A 509 11.43 31.67 16.19
CA LEU A 509 10.45 32.73 16.45
C LEU A 509 9.12 32.22 17.03
N SER A 510 8.90 30.90 17.01
CA SER A 510 7.68 30.26 17.49
C SER A 510 7.59 30.29 19.02
N LYS A 511 6.36 30.47 19.52
CA LYS A 511 6.03 30.45 20.96
C LYS A 511 5.24 29.20 21.35
N GLY A 512 4.70 28.48 20.37
CA GLY A 512 3.87 27.31 20.58
C GLY A 512 4.63 26.16 21.23
N LYS A 513 3.94 25.43 22.11
CA LYS A 513 4.39 24.11 22.59
C LYS A 513 4.57 23.12 21.42
N TYR A 514 3.81 23.32 20.36
CA TYR A 514 3.89 22.57 19.11
C TYR A 514 4.17 23.52 17.94
N ILE A 515 4.89 23.02 16.95
CA ILE A 515 5.18 23.73 15.70
C ILE A 515 4.69 22.91 14.51
N CYS A 516 4.19 23.57 13.48
CA CYS A 516 3.79 22.94 12.22
C CYS A 516 4.36 23.76 11.08
N PHE A 517 5.00 23.13 10.11
CA PHE A 517 5.36 23.81 8.86
C PHE A 517 4.23 23.63 7.86
N LEU A 518 3.90 24.69 7.11
CA LEU A 518 2.96 24.62 6.00
C LEU A 518 3.63 25.29 4.80
N ASP A 519 3.92 24.53 3.75
CA ASP A 519 4.55 25.07 2.56
C ASP A 519 3.58 26.07 1.87
N ALA A 520 4.11 27.15 1.28
CA ALA A 520 3.28 28.30 0.84
C ALA A 520 2.34 28.02 -0.35
N ASP A 521 2.47 26.85 -0.99
CA ASP A 521 1.64 26.36 -2.08
C ASP A 521 0.65 25.26 -1.68
N ASP A 522 0.69 24.83 -0.41
CA ASP A 522 -0.13 23.74 0.14
C ASP A 522 -1.26 24.25 1.04
N MET A 523 -2.21 23.37 1.36
CA MET A 523 -3.33 23.69 2.27
C MET A 523 -3.55 22.59 3.30
N MET A 524 -3.93 22.97 4.51
CA MET A 524 -4.34 22.05 5.56
C MET A 524 -5.86 21.91 5.65
N MET A 525 -6.35 20.68 5.85
CA MET A 525 -7.78 20.41 6.09
C MET A 525 -8.18 20.93 7.48
N PRO A 526 -9.43 21.36 7.71
CA PRO A 526 -9.80 22.13 8.91
C PRO A 526 -9.51 21.46 10.26
N THR A 527 -9.51 20.12 10.34
CA THR A 527 -9.29 19.38 11.59
C THR A 527 -7.86 18.87 11.78
N TYR A 528 -6.93 19.23 10.88
CA TYR A 528 -5.57 18.67 10.87
C TYR A 528 -4.82 18.89 12.18
N ILE A 529 -4.69 20.15 12.60
CA ILE A 529 -3.92 20.52 13.79
C ILE A 529 -4.47 19.81 15.03
N GLU A 530 -5.79 19.80 15.17
CA GLU A 530 -6.44 19.17 16.31
C GLU A 530 -6.19 17.66 16.37
N LYS A 531 -6.33 16.95 15.24
CA LYS A 531 -6.08 15.49 15.17
C LYS A 531 -4.62 15.15 15.50
N ALA A 532 -3.69 15.97 15.03
CA ALA A 532 -2.28 15.81 15.38
C ALA A 532 -2.01 16.06 16.88
N LEU A 533 -2.64 17.08 17.48
CA LEU A 533 -2.55 17.33 18.91
C LEU A 533 -3.13 16.19 19.75
N ILE A 534 -4.24 15.55 19.33
CA ILE A 534 -4.81 14.40 20.04
C ILE A 534 -3.78 13.28 20.15
N ILE A 535 -3.06 12.96 19.07
CA ILE A 535 -2.01 11.94 19.10
C ILE A 535 -0.91 12.33 20.08
N LEU A 536 -0.41 13.56 19.96
CA LEU A 536 0.72 14.02 20.76
C LEU A 536 0.34 14.21 22.22
N GLU A 537 -0.88 14.62 22.57
CA GLU A 537 -1.27 14.73 23.97
C GLU A 537 -1.53 13.36 24.64
N ALA A 538 -1.77 12.30 23.86
CA ALA A 538 -1.98 10.95 24.37
C ALA A 538 -0.69 10.17 24.64
N ASP A 539 0.38 10.40 23.86
CA ASP A 539 1.64 9.66 23.97
C ASP A 539 2.84 10.62 24.11
N GLY A 540 3.47 10.57 25.29
CA GLY A 540 4.64 11.38 25.63
C GLY A 540 5.91 11.02 24.85
N ASN A 541 5.95 9.84 24.22
CA ASN A 541 7.13 9.37 23.48
C ASN A 541 7.16 9.85 22.01
N LEU A 542 6.03 10.36 21.51
CA LEU A 542 5.93 10.87 20.15
C LEU A 542 6.47 12.30 20.04
N GLY A 543 7.43 12.51 19.15
CA GLY A 543 7.98 13.81 18.78
C GLY A 543 7.14 14.53 17.72
N CYS A 544 6.49 13.81 16.80
CA CYS A 544 5.62 14.41 15.78
C CYS A 544 4.40 13.56 15.41
N ALA A 545 3.43 14.19 14.76
CA ALA A 545 2.29 13.56 14.11
C ALA A 545 2.03 14.21 12.75
N TYR A 546 1.63 13.41 11.76
CA TYR A 546 1.41 13.86 10.37
C TYR A 546 0.35 13.00 9.69
N SER A 547 -0.19 13.45 8.56
CA SER A 547 -1.28 12.76 7.86
C SER A 547 -0.84 12.12 6.54
N TRP A 548 -1.76 11.41 5.89
CA TRP A 548 -1.67 11.20 4.44
C TRP A 548 -1.90 12.53 3.71
N LEU A 549 -1.44 12.58 2.45
CA LEU A 549 -1.51 13.78 1.62
C LEU A 549 -2.34 13.49 0.37
N GLN A 550 -3.26 14.39 0.06
CA GLN A 550 -3.97 14.42 -1.21
C GLN A 550 -3.20 15.30 -2.18
N CYS A 551 -2.48 14.68 -3.11
CA CYS A 551 -1.79 15.38 -4.18
C CYS A 551 -2.82 15.89 -5.21
N PHE A 552 -2.66 17.13 -5.67
CA PHE A 552 -3.49 17.75 -6.71
C PHE A 552 -2.68 18.75 -7.56
N GLY A 553 -3.25 19.22 -8.67
CA GLY A 553 -2.57 20.09 -9.64
C GLY A 553 -2.26 19.34 -10.93
N ASP A 554 -0.99 19.25 -11.31
CA ASP A 554 -0.56 18.52 -12.51
C ASP A 554 -0.73 16.99 -12.38
N ASN A 555 -0.88 16.47 -11.16
CA ASN A 555 -1.08 15.05 -10.88
C ASN A 555 -1.98 14.85 -9.65
N GLU A 556 -3.04 14.05 -9.80
CA GLU A 556 -3.92 13.66 -8.70
C GLU A 556 -3.54 12.28 -8.17
N SER A 557 -3.10 12.22 -6.91
CA SER A 557 -2.74 10.96 -6.24
C SER A 557 -2.84 11.09 -4.73
N ILE A 558 -2.77 9.97 -4.01
CA ILE A 558 -2.70 9.97 -2.54
C ILE A 558 -1.31 9.48 -2.14
N TRP A 559 -0.57 10.31 -1.42
CA TRP A 559 0.66 9.89 -0.75
C TRP A 559 0.33 9.39 0.66
N ARG A 560 0.40 8.05 0.83
CA ARG A 560 0.21 7.38 2.11
C ARG A 560 1.54 7.34 2.87
N THR A 561 1.71 8.28 3.79
CA THR A 561 2.80 8.29 4.78
C THR A 561 2.69 7.09 5.73
N GLN A 562 3.78 6.76 6.42
CA GLN A 562 3.90 5.55 7.25
C GLN A 562 4.29 5.93 8.68
N ASP A 563 3.96 5.10 9.68
CA ASP A 563 4.46 5.28 11.05
C ASP A 563 6.00 5.26 11.11
N PHE A 564 6.58 5.86 12.15
CA PHE A 564 8.04 5.83 12.34
C PHE A 564 8.55 4.40 12.51
N ASP A 565 9.48 4.05 11.64
CA ASP A 565 10.21 2.79 11.66
C ASP A 565 11.68 3.07 11.33
N SER A 566 12.57 2.67 12.23
CA SER A 566 14.00 2.96 12.15
C SER A 566 14.68 2.26 10.96
N PHE A 567 14.07 1.21 10.41
CA PHE A 567 14.58 0.50 9.23
C PHE A 567 14.02 1.10 7.94
N VAL A 568 12.72 1.40 7.90
CA VAL A 568 12.07 1.98 6.71
C VAL A 568 12.64 3.37 6.42
N ILE A 569 12.84 4.19 7.45
CA ILE A 569 13.34 5.56 7.29
C ILE A 569 14.75 5.63 6.69
N ARG A 570 15.55 4.56 6.75
CA ARG A 570 16.87 4.51 6.10
C ARG A 570 16.78 4.47 4.58
N ASN A 571 15.62 4.12 4.03
CA ASN A 571 15.45 3.90 2.60
C ASN A 571 14.42 4.82 1.97
N SER A 572 13.55 5.45 2.77
CA SER A 572 12.53 6.36 2.26
C SER A 572 12.15 7.43 3.28
N ASN A 573 11.67 8.57 2.75
CA ASN A 573 11.05 9.60 3.56
C ASN A 573 9.63 9.18 3.94
N ILE A 574 9.38 8.99 5.23
CA ILE A 574 8.14 8.38 5.75
C ILE A 574 7.12 9.40 6.26
N ALA A 575 7.54 10.65 6.46
CA ALA A 575 6.75 11.74 7.01
C ALA A 575 6.84 12.99 6.12
N SER A 576 5.79 13.80 6.13
CA SER A 576 5.76 15.03 5.33
C SER A 576 6.34 16.22 6.10
N SER A 577 6.83 17.21 5.35
CA SER A 577 7.21 18.54 5.88
C SER A 577 6.13 19.16 6.75
N HIS A 578 4.87 18.82 6.49
CA HIS A 578 3.67 19.33 7.16
C HIS A 578 3.44 18.79 8.57
N SER A 579 4.35 17.97 9.10
CA SER A 579 4.19 17.35 10.43
C SER A 579 4.00 18.40 11.54
N VAL A 580 3.09 18.12 12.46
CA VAL A 580 3.02 18.83 13.75
C VAL A 580 4.04 18.20 14.68
N ILE A 581 5.00 18.99 15.14
CA ILE A 581 6.15 18.57 15.91
C ILE A 581 6.06 19.20 17.30
N ARG A 582 6.40 18.45 18.35
CA ARG A 582 6.64 19.05 19.67
C ARG A 582 7.83 19.99 19.60
N LYS A 583 7.69 21.21 20.13
CA LYS A 583 8.82 22.15 20.16
C LYS A 583 10.04 21.54 20.88
N SER A 584 9.82 20.83 21.97
CA SER A 584 10.87 20.08 22.68
C SER A 584 11.54 18.96 21.87
N ALA A 585 10.84 18.37 20.89
CA ALA A 585 11.45 17.40 19.98
C ALA A 585 12.35 18.10 18.95
N TRP A 586 11.89 19.24 18.43
CA TRP A 586 12.71 20.09 17.56
C TRP A 586 13.94 20.62 18.29
N ASP A 587 13.81 21.04 19.57
CA ASP A 587 14.91 21.54 20.37
C ASP A 587 15.99 20.46 20.59
N LYS A 588 15.61 19.19 20.81
CA LYS A 588 16.58 18.08 20.90
C LYS A 588 17.36 17.88 19.59
N VAL A 589 16.70 18.01 18.44
CA VAL A 589 17.38 17.95 17.13
C VAL A 589 18.28 19.17 16.95
N PHE A 590 17.83 20.34 17.40
CA PHE A 590 18.62 21.56 17.39
C PHE A 590 19.88 21.43 18.24
N GLU A 591 19.79 20.89 19.46
CA GLU A 591 20.94 20.60 20.33
C GLU A 591 21.91 19.60 19.70
N LEU A 592 21.39 18.58 19.00
CA LEU A 592 22.20 17.56 18.32
C LEU A 592 23.03 18.14 17.16
N ASN A 593 22.47 19.09 16.42
CA ASN A 593 23.03 19.56 15.15
C ASN A 593 23.47 21.03 15.14
N ASN A 594 23.21 21.78 16.22
CA ASN A 594 23.24 23.24 16.28
C ASN A 594 22.28 23.95 15.28
N CYS A 595 21.30 23.21 14.74
CA CYS A 595 20.19 23.70 13.91
C CYS A 595 19.09 22.63 13.82
N GLY A 596 17.86 23.01 13.46
CA GLY A 596 16.78 22.05 13.24
C GLY A 596 16.97 21.31 11.90
N PHE A 597 16.64 21.99 10.81
CA PHE A 597 16.86 21.51 9.44
C PHE A 597 18.27 21.86 8.98
N LEU A 598 19.03 20.85 8.55
CA LEU A 598 20.41 21.03 8.09
C LEU A 598 20.45 21.72 6.71
N THR A 599 20.95 22.96 6.69
CA THR A 599 21.05 23.80 5.48
C THR A 599 21.90 23.19 4.37
N LYS A 600 22.87 22.33 4.69
CA LYS A 600 23.71 21.61 3.72
C LYS A 600 22.93 20.64 2.80
N TYR A 601 21.70 20.27 3.17
CA TYR A 601 20.78 19.45 2.37
C TYR A 601 19.58 20.24 1.84
N ASN A 602 19.60 21.57 1.96
CA ASN A 602 18.53 22.45 1.49
C ASN A 602 18.20 22.18 0.01
N GLY A 603 16.91 21.98 -0.28
CA GLY A 603 16.45 21.68 -1.63
C GLY A 603 16.79 20.27 -2.10
N TYR A 604 17.17 19.35 -1.22
CA TYR A 604 17.28 17.93 -1.54
C TYR A 604 16.28 17.13 -0.72
N PHE A 605 16.61 16.84 0.53
CA PHE A 605 15.81 15.99 1.43
C PHE A 605 15.99 16.45 2.89
N GLU A 606 15.99 17.76 3.12
CA GLU A 606 16.24 18.35 4.45
C GLU A 606 15.22 17.90 5.52
N ASP A 607 13.98 17.65 5.10
CA ASP A 607 12.92 17.09 5.93
C ASP A 607 13.23 15.65 6.34
N TRP A 608 13.65 14.82 5.40
CA TRP A 608 14.05 13.43 5.65
C TRP A 608 15.20 13.34 6.65
N VAL A 609 16.21 14.23 6.52
CA VAL A 609 17.32 14.29 7.49
C VAL A 609 16.83 14.69 8.87
N PHE A 610 15.91 15.65 8.96
CA PHE A 610 15.31 16.04 10.24
C PHE A 610 14.60 14.85 10.92
N TRP A 611 13.85 14.03 10.17
CA TRP A 611 13.20 12.84 10.73
C TRP A 611 14.21 11.78 11.20
N ILE A 612 15.29 11.57 10.44
CA ILE A 612 16.39 10.67 10.85
C ILE A 612 16.99 11.15 12.17
N ASP A 613 17.31 12.44 12.28
CA ASP A 613 17.90 13.01 13.48
C ASP A 613 16.93 12.99 14.66
N MET A 614 15.62 13.18 14.43
CA MET A 614 14.62 13.03 15.48
C MET A 614 14.56 11.60 16.02
N ILE A 615 14.58 10.57 15.15
CA ILE A 615 14.65 9.16 15.59
C ILE A 615 15.90 8.88 16.40
N ARG A 616 17.05 9.48 16.03
CA ARG A 616 18.30 9.32 16.77
C ARG A 616 18.24 9.92 18.18
N THR A 617 17.33 10.86 18.45
CA THR A 617 17.04 11.33 19.83
C THR A 617 16.18 10.36 20.65
N GLY A 618 15.71 9.27 20.04
CA GLY A 618 14.83 8.26 20.65
C GLY A 618 13.34 8.61 20.60
N LEU A 619 12.96 9.66 19.87
CA LEU A 619 11.56 10.08 19.72
C LEU A 619 10.92 9.46 18.47
N GLY A 620 9.67 9.05 18.62
CA GLY A 620 8.86 8.48 17.52
C GLY A 620 8.02 9.52 16.78
N GLY A 621 7.34 9.06 15.74
CA GLY A 621 6.32 9.80 15.00
C GLY A 621 5.17 8.87 14.65
N ARG A 622 3.96 9.41 14.48
CA ARG A 622 2.76 8.62 14.20
C ARG A 622 1.93 9.23 13.07
N VAL A 623 1.43 8.36 12.19
CA VAL A 623 0.57 8.76 11.07
C VAL A 623 -0.91 8.82 11.45
N ILE A 624 -1.59 9.88 11.01
CA ILE A 624 -3.04 9.98 10.92
C ILE A 624 -3.44 9.40 9.57
N LYS A 625 -4.15 8.27 9.56
CA LYS A 625 -4.54 7.54 8.33
C LYS A 625 -5.70 8.21 7.58
N GLU A 626 -5.58 9.51 7.34
CA GLU A 626 -6.55 10.38 6.68
C GLU A 626 -5.81 11.41 5.82
N CYS A 627 -6.41 11.84 4.70
CA CYS A 627 -5.83 12.88 3.84
C CYS A 627 -6.15 14.27 4.40
N LEU A 628 -5.30 14.78 5.31
CA LEU A 628 -5.53 16.05 5.99
C LEU A 628 -4.65 17.21 5.48
N ILE A 629 -3.84 16.96 4.45
CA ILE A 629 -3.05 17.96 3.73
C ILE A 629 -3.37 17.84 2.24
N ARG A 630 -3.61 18.96 1.58
CA ARG A 630 -3.67 19.08 0.12
C ARG A 630 -2.32 19.56 -0.38
N TYR A 631 -1.61 18.64 -1.04
CA TYR A 631 -0.25 18.84 -1.52
C TYR A 631 -0.25 19.19 -3.01
N ARG A 632 0.27 20.35 -3.39
CA ARG A 632 0.25 20.83 -4.77
C ARG A 632 1.43 20.32 -5.56
N ILE A 633 1.16 19.70 -6.72
CA ILE A 633 2.17 19.29 -7.69
C ILE A 633 2.07 20.20 -8.91
N HIS A 634 3.16 20.87 -9.25
CA HIS A 634 3.30 21.64 -10.48
C HIS A 634 4.71 21.48 -11.08
N LYS A 635 4.92 21.86 -12.35
CA LYS A 635 6.23 21.76 -13.05
C LYS A 635 7.45 22.28 -12.27
N ASN A 636 7.28 23.30 -11.43
CA ASN A 636 8.36 23.89 -10.63
C ASN A 636 8.50 23.25 -9.23
N SER A 637 7.72 22.22 -8.89
CA SER A 637 7.76 21.61 -7.55
C SER A 637 9.11 20.94 -7.33
N LEU A 638 9.62 21.05 -6.10
CA LEU A 638 10.90 20.45 -5.71
C LEU A 638 10.93 18.92 -5.88
N SER A 639 9.76 18.26 -5.87
CA SER A 639 9.57 16.82 -6.08
C SER A 639 9.53 16.40 -7.56
N ALA A 640 9.22 17.32 -8.48
CA ALA A 640 9.06 17.04 -9.92
C ALA A 640 10.34 17.27 -10.73
N THR A 641 11.37 17.87 -10.12
CA THR A 641 12.62 18.24 -10.78
C THR A 641 13.72 17.23 -10.45
N HIS A 642 14.32 16.61 -11.48
CA HIS A 642 15.48 15.73 -11.29
C HIS A 642 16.69 16.60 -10.90
N LYS A 643 17.09 16.53 -9.62
CA LYS A 643 18.15 17.41 -9.10
C LYS A 643 19.54 16.83 -9.34
N PRO A 644 20.43 17.55 -10.06
CA PRO A 644 21.83 17.18 -10.19
C PRO A 644 22.47 16.98 -8.81
N GLY A 645 23.27 15.91 -8.67
CA GLY A 645 24.00 15.62 -7.44
C GLY A 645 23.19 14.96 -6.32
N PHE A 646 21.94 14.54 -6.55
CA PHE A 646 21.14 13.80 -5.56
C PHE A 646 21.88 12.59 -4.98
N SER A 647 22.49 11.77 -5.84
CA SER A 647 23.27 10.59 -5.45
C SER A 647 24.51 10.94 -4.62
N LYS A 648 25.19 12.04 -4.96
CA LYS A 648 26.32 12.55 -4.17
C LYS A 648 25.87 13.00 -2.79
N LYS A 649 24.80 13.80 -2.70
CA LYS A 649 24.22 14.25 -1.44
C LYS A 649 23.72 13.10 -0.57
N LEU A 650 23.14 12.07 -1.18
CA LEU A 650 22.72 10.86 -0.49
C LEU A 650 23.91 10.10 0.10
N SER A 651 25.02 10.01 -0.63
CA SER A 651 26.26 9.42 -0.12
C SER A 651 26.85 10.24 1.05
N GLU A 652 26.82 11.57 0.95
CA GLU A 652 27.20 12.47 2.04
C GLU A 652 26.35 12.22 3.29
N LEU A 653 25.01 12.14 3.17
CA LEU A 653 24.12 11.81 4.29
C LEU A 653 24.46 10.46 4.94
N LYS A 654 24.64 9.41 4.13
CA LYS A 654 24.98 8.07 4.64
C LYS A 654 26.33 8.07 5.36
N THR A 655 27.26 8.91 4.94
CA THR A 655 28.55 9.09 5.60
C THR A 655 28.40 9.89 6.91
N ASP A 656 27.65 11.00 6.87
CA ASP A 656 27.39 11.89 8.01
C ASP A 656 26.59 11.22 9.14
N ARG A 657 25.87 10.15 8.82
CA ARG A 657 25.02 9.35 9.72
C ARG A 657 25.35 7.87 9.65
N ARG A 658 26.63 7.54 9.43
CA ARG A 658 27.11 6.16 9.23
C ARG A 658 26.70 5.22 10.36
N ASP A 659 26.76 5.71 11.59
CA ASP A 659 26.26 5.05 12.80
C ASP A 659 24.82 4.59 12.63
N PHE A 660 23.93 5.46 12.13
CA PHE A 660 22.52 5.15 11.94
C PHE A 660 22.27 4.25 10.73
N PHE A 661 22.99 4.38 9.61
CA PHE A 661 22.74 3.59 8.41
C PHE A 661 23.35 2.19 8.43
N GLU A 662 24.50 1.99 9.08
CA GLU A 662 25.25 0.72 9.07
C GLU A 662 25.00 -0.14 10.33
N ASN A 663 24.59 0.45 11.45
CA ASN A 663 24.42 -0.29 12.71
C ASN A 663 22.99 -0.79 12.89
N ASN A 664 22.74 -2.06 12.56
CA ASN A 664 21.41 -2.68 12.77
C ASN A 664 21.02 -2.74 14.24
N LYS A 665 21.97 -2.98 15.16
CA LYS A 665 21.71 -3.01 16.60
C LYS A 665 21.21 -1.66 17.11
N LEU A 666 21.79 -0.55 16.64
CA LEU A 666 21.30 0.79 16.98
C LEU A 666 19.88 1.01 16.44
N ALA A 667 19.56 0.56 15.23
CA ALA A 667 18.17 0.62 14.75
C ALA A 667 17.23 -0.21 15.61
N ASP A 668 17.58 -1.45 15.98
CA ASP A 668 16.76 -2.27 16.86
C ASP A 668 16.48 -1.55 18.19
N GLU A 669 17.53 -0.99 18.83
CA GLU A 669 17.41 -0.24 20.08
C GLU A 669 16.53 1.02 19.93
N LEU A 670 16.63 1.73 18.80
CA LEU A 670 15.79 2.89 18.51
C LEU A 670 14.35 2.47 18.19
N GLN A 671 14.14 1.37 17.47
CA GLN A 671 12.83 0.83 17.16
C GLN A 671 12.09 0.43 18.44
N GLU A 672 12.78 -0.22 19.38
CA GLU A 672 12.24 -0.54 20.69
C GLU A 672 11.84 0.73 21.44
N LYS A 673 12.69 1.77 21.44
CA LYS A 673 12.37 3.06 22.06
C LYS A 673 11.15 3.73 21.41
N ILE A 674 11.03 3.73 20.08
CA ILE A 674 9.89 4.30 19.35
C ILE A 674 8.59 3.54 19.66
N TYR A 675 8.69 2.21 19.77
CA TYR A 675 7.54 1.35 20.04
C TYR A 675 7.08 1.43 21.50
N ASN A 676 7.97 1.77 22.43
CA ASN A 676 7.60 2.02 23.81
C ASN A 676 6.71 3.27 23.93
N GLN A 677 5.79 3.25 24.90
CA GLN A 677 4.87 4.36 25.16
C GLN A 677 5.20 5.00 26.50
N ILE A 678 5.28 6.33 26.50
CA ILE A 678 5.20 7.12 27.73
C ILE A 678 3.74 7.53 27.87
N LYS A 679 3.03 6.87 28.77
CA LYS A 679 1.61 7.09 28.93
C LYS A 679 1.36 8.37 29.71
N ILE A 680 0.57 9.27 29.13
CA ILE A 680 0.11 10.46 29.82
C ILE A 680 -1.10 10.09 30.69
N LEU A 681 -1.02 10.37 31.98
CA LEU A 681 -2.08 10.03 32.96
C LEU A 681 -3.35 10.85 32.72
N ASN A 682 -3.17 12.14 32.46
CA ASN A 682 -4.17 13.16 32.19
C ASN A 682 -3.98 13.77 30.78
N PRO A 683 -4.16 12.97 29.71
CA PRO A 683 -4.02 13.48 28.35
C PRO A 683 -5.10 14.52 28.06
N PHE A 684 -4.84 15.37 27.06
CA PHE A 684 -5.78 16.37 26.52
C PHE A 684 -6.03 17.61 27.40
N GLU A 685 -5.30 17.81 28.51
CA GLU A 685 -5.50 18.97 29.38
C GLU A 685 -5.25 20.31 28.69
N ASN A 686 -4.23 20.40 27.82
CA ASN A 686 -3.99 21.66 27.10
C ASN A 686 -5.04 21.87 26.01
N ILE A 687 -5.52 20.78 25.39
CA ILE A 687 -6.63 20.84 24.42
C ILE A 687 -7.92 21.33 25.11
N ILE A 688 -8.20 20.92 26.36
CA ILE A 688 -9.40 21.37 27.09
C ILE A 688 -9.41 22.89 27.31
N GLU A 689 -8.27 23.47 27.62
CA GLU A 689 -8.13 24.90 27.94
C GLU A 689 -7.91 25.78 26.71
N ALA A 690 -7.71 25.16 25.54
CA ALA A 690 -7.51 25.86 24.30
C ALA A 690 -8.80 26.50 23.76
N GLU A 691 -8.61 27.48 22.89
CA GLU A 691 -9.68 28.13 22.14
C GLU A 691 -10.06 27.30 20.91
N PHE A 692 -11.36 27.21 20.66
CA PHE A 692 -11.95 26.58 19.48
C PHE A 692 -12.94 27.53 18.82
N ILE A 693 -13.31 27.24 17.57
CA ILE A 693 -14.46 27.88 16.94
C ILE A 693 -15.73 27.51 17.75
N LYS A 694 -16.25 28.46 18.52
CA LYS A 694 -17.43 28.28 19.38
C LYS A 694 -18.72 28.28 18.56
N SER A 695 -19.65 27.40 18.93
CA SER A 695 -21.04 27.46 18.49
C SER A 695 -21.95 27.35 19.70
N ASN A 696 -22.97 28.22 19.77
CA ASN A 696 -24.00 28.14 20.82
C ASN A 696 -24.99 26.99 20.58
N LYS A 697 -24.89 26.28 19.46
CA LYS A 697 -25.72 25.13 19.09
C LYS A 697 -24.82 24.03 18.52
N SER A 698 -24.28 23.16 19.37
CA SER A 698 -23.41 22.06 18.96
C SER A 698 -24.01 20.70 19.31
N ILE A 699 -24.04 19.78 18.36
CA ILE A 699 -24.45 18.39 18.58
C ILE A 699 -23.27 17.46 18.28
N LEU A 700 -22.98 16.57 19.22
CA LEU A 700 -22.01 15.49 19.04
C LEU A 700 -22.73 14.19 18.69
N PHE A 701 -22.51 13.66 17.49
CA PHE A 701 -22.91 12.32 17.11
C PHE A 701 -21.80 11.31 17.41
N ILE A 702 -22.13 10.26 18.14
CA ILE A 702 -21.24 9.11 18.37
C ILE A 702 -21.79 7.93 17.58
N VAL A 703 -21.02 7.50 16.58
CA VAL A 703 -21.37 6.44 15.64
C VAL A 703 -20.27 5.37 15.62
N PRO A 704 -20.55 4.13 15.17
CA PRO A 704 -19.49 3.13 15.03
C PRO A 704 -18.54 3.48 13.87
N TRP A 705 -19.09 3.84 12.70
CA TRP A 705 -18.35 4.11 11.45
C TRP A 705 -19.23 4.93 10.47
N LEU A 706 -18.66 5.39 9.35
CA LEU A 706 -19.35 6.10 8.25
C LEU A 706 -19.25 5.32 6.92
N THR A 707 -19.95 4.18 6.84
CA THR A 707 -19.91 3.31 5.65
C THR A 707 -21.14 3.45 4.74
N CYS A 708 -21.07 2.92 3.52
CA CYS A 708 -22.23 2.82 2.64
C CYS A 708 -23.39 2.00 3.27
N GLY A 709 -24.51 2.65 3.54
CA GLY A 709 -25.69 2.01 4.13
C GLY A 709 -26.94 2.90 4.17
N GLY A 710 -28.09 2.27 4.37
CA GLY A 710 -29.38 2.97 4.45
C GLY A 710 -29.60 3.74 5.76
N VAL A 711 -28.81 3.46 6.80
CA VAL A 711 -28.87 4.21 8.07
C VAL A 711 -28.04 5.48 7.95
N GLU A 712 -26.84 5.35 7.38
CA GLU A 712 -25.88 6.43 7.17
C GLU A 712 -26.39 7.45 6.14
N SER A 713 -27.11 7.01 5.10
CA SER A 713 -27.79 7.92 4.18
C SER A 713 -28.82 8.81 4.87
N VAL A 714 -29.63 8.23 5.75
CA VAL A 714 -30.62 9.01 6.51
C VAL A 714 -29.92 9.87 7.56
N LEU A 715 -28.84 9.39 8.19
CA LEU A 715 -28.02 10.20 9.10
C LEU A 715 -27.46 11.45 8.40
N LEU A 716 -26.96 11.30 7.18
CA LEU A 716 -26.48 12.43 6.38
C LEU A 716 -27.58 13.49 6.17
N GLU A 717 -28.79 13.07 5.79
CA GLU A 717 -29.91 13.99 5.59
C GLU A 717 -30.37 14.66 6.90
N LYS A 718 -30.34 13.94 8.03
CA LYS A 718 -30.59 14.53 9.37
C LYS A 718 -29.57 15.61 9.68
N ILE A 719 -28.29 15.33 9.43
CA ILE A 719 -27.18 16.25 9.69
C ILE A 719 -27.26 17.48 8.79
N LYS A 720 -27.59 17.33 7.50
CA LYS A 720 -27.84 18.44 6.58
C LYS A 720 -28.96 19.35 7.08
N GLY A 721 -30.10 18.77 7.47
CA GLY A 721 -31.23 19.52 8.01
C GLY A 721 -30.88 20.31 9.28
N LEU A 722 -30.17 19.70 10.21
CA LEU A 722 -29.71 20.37 11.44
C LEU A 722 -28.67 21.46 11.15
N LYS A 723 -27.71 21.19 10.26
CA LYS A 723 -26.69 22.15 9.84
C LYS A 723 -27.30 23.39 9.18
N PHE A 724 -28.27 23.20 8.29
CA PHE A 724 -29.03 24.29 7.66
C PHE A 724 -29.73 25.19 8.69
N ASN A 725 -30.12 24.64 9.83
CA ASN A 725 -30.75 25.37 10.93
C ASN A 725 -29.75 25.92 11.98
N GLY A 726 -28.48 26.03 11.60
CA GLY A 726 -27.44 26.69 12.39
C GLY A 726 -26.80 25.84 13.48
N PHE A 727 -27.01 24.51 13.49
CA PHE A 727 -26.27 23.63 14.38
C PHE A 727 -24.87 23.33 13.83
N GLN A 728 -23.86 23.38 14.70
CA GLN A 728 -22.54 22.82 14.44
C GLN A 728 -22.60 21.32 14.77
N ILE A 729 -22.26 20.49 13.80
CA ILE A 729 -22.37 19.04 13.93
C ILE A 729 -20.97 18.45 14.03
N THR A 730 -20.71 17.72 15.10
CA THR A 730 -19.49 16.90 15.23
C THR A 730 -19.84 15.43 15.13
N ILE A 731 -19.01 14.66 14.44
CA ILE A 731 -19.15 13.21 14.31
C ILE A 731 -17.88 12.54 14.86
N ILE A 732 -18.05 11.61 15.80
CA ILE A 732 -16.99 10.75 16.30
C ILE A 732 -17.31 9.30 15.91
N THR A 733 -16.40 8.64 15.22
CA THR A 733 -16.48 7.19 14.97
C THR A 733 -15.65 6.41 15.99
N THR A 734 -16.12 5.23 16.36
CA THR A 734 -15.60 4.47 17.53
C THR A 734 -15.17 3.04 17.21
N GLU A 735 -15.41 2.56 15.99
CA GLU A 735 -15.02 1.23 15.53
C GLU A 735 -14.24 1.34 14.19
N GLU A 736 -13.30 0.44 13.98
CA GLU A 736 -12.46 0.41 12.77
C GLU A 736 -13.30 0.17 11.50
N SER A 737 -13.05 0.96 10.46
CA SER A 737 -13.73 0.87 9.18
C SER A 737 -13.00 1.66 8.09
N ASP A 738 -13.26 1.35 6.82
CA ASP A 738 -12.76 2.11 5.68
C ASP A 738 -13.44 3.48 5.53
N ASN A 739 -14.58 3.71 6.20
CA ASN A 739 -15.37 4.95 6.18
C ASN A 739 -15.60 5.50 4.75
N ASP A 740 -16.00 4.64 3.82
CA ASP A 740 -16.12 4.92 2.38
C ASP A 740 -17.09 6.06 2.01
N TRP A 741 -17.93 6.51 2.94
CA TRP A 741 -18.85 7.64 2.77
C TRP A 741 -18.41 8.93 3.47
N GLU A 742 -17.24 8.97 4.12
CA GLU A 742 -16.72 10.15 4.83
C GLU A 742 -16.83 11.43 3.98
N TRP A 743 -16.44 11.37 2.70
CA TRP A 743 -16.47 12.52 1.79
C TRP A 743 -17.84 13.20 1.71
N LYS A 744 -18.95 12.45 1.76
CA LYS A 744 -20.31 13.01 1.76
C LYS A 744 -20.62 13.78 3.04
N PHE A 745 -20.07 13.35 4.16
CA PHE A 745 -20.23 14.04 5.44
C PHE A 745 -19.32 15.27 5.52
N LEU A 746 -18.12 15.22 4.93
CA LEU A 746 -17.19 16.35 4.84
C LEU A 746 -17.78 17.54 4.06
N GLU A 747 -18.65 17.29 3.06
CA GLU A 747 -19.42 18.33 2.37
C GLU A 747 -20.37 19.11 3.31
N VAL A 748 -20.75 18.52 4.45
CA VAL A 748 -21.74 19.10 5.39
C VAL A 748 -21.06 19.62 6.66
N THR A 749 -20.07 18.90 7.17
CA THR A 749 -19.33 19.29 8.36
C THR A 749 -17.88 18.82 8.32
N PRO A 750 -16.90 19.70 8.60
CA PRO A 750 -15.50 19.30 8.68
C PRO A 750 -15.13 18.63 10.02
N PHE A 751 -16.04 18.67 11.02
CA PHE A 751 -15.81 18.18 12.39
C PHE A 751 -16.03 16.66 12.48
N ILE A 752 -15.21 15.87 11.79
CA ILE A 752 -15.27 14.41 11.77
C ILE A 752 -13.99 13.84 12.38
N TYR A 753 -14.12 12.93 13.35
CA TYR A 753 -13.01 12.35 14.09
C TYR A 753 -13.12 10.83 14.11
N HIS A 754 -12.24 10.17 13.37
CA HIS A 754 -12.14 8.71 13.33
C HIS A 754 -11.16 8.21 14.38
N LEU A 755 -11.59 8.06 15.64
CA LEU A 755 -10.68 7.69 16.74
C LEU A 755 -9.83 6.43 16.46
N PRO A 756 -10.36 5.35 15.84
CA PRO A 756 -9.55 4.16 15.53
C PRO A 756 -8.38 4.41 14.58
N ASN A 757 -8.37 5.51 13.83
CA ASN A 757 -7.29 5.80 12.90
C ASN A 757 -6.00 6.26 13.60
N TYR A 758 -6.08 6.76 14.84
CA TYR A 758 -4.96 7.44 15.48
C TYR A 758 -4.90 7.39 17.01
N LEU A 759 -5.96 6.95 17.69
CA LEU A 759 -6.03 6.92 19.15
C LEU A 759 -6.24 5.48 19.66
N ASP A 760 -5.60 5.16 20.80
CA ASP A 760 -5.80 3.87 21.45
C ASP A 760 -7.17 3.81 22.16
N ARG A 761 -7.84 2.66 22.11
CA ARG A 761 -9.21 2.49 22.65
C ARG A 761 -9.32 2.83 24.14
N SER A 762 -8.22 2.72 24.89
CA SER A 762 -8.14 3.12 26.31
C SER A 762 -8.34 4.62 26.56
N ASP A 763 -8.04 5.46 25.57
CA ASP A 763 -8.05 6.91 25.70
C ASP A 763 -9.27 7.56 25.06
N TYR A 764 -10.15 6.79 24.40
CA TYR A 764 -11.38 7.30 23.79
C TYR A 764 -12.26 8.06 24.78
N ASN A 765 -12.53 7.48 25.96
CA ASN A 765 -13.37 8.11 26.98
C ASN A 765 -12.76 9.43 27.44
N LYS A 766 -11.44 9.43 27.66
CA LYS A 766 -10.71 10.64 28.10
C LYS A 766 -10.81 11.73 27.04
N PHE A 767 -10.59 11.39 25.77
CA PHE A 767 -10.70 12.32 24.66
C PHE A 767 -12.14 12.87 24.55
N ILE A 768 -13.15 12.00 24.48
CA ILE A 768 -14.55 12.42 24.32
C ILE A 768 -14.99 13.33 25.47
N PHE A 769 -14.63 13.02 26.71
CA PHE A 769 -14.99 13.89 27.84
C PHE A 769 -14.24 15.22 27.79
N SER A 770 -12.97 15.22 27.39
CA SER A 770 -12.18 16.43 27.18
C SER A 770 -12.78 17.30 26.08
N PHE A 771 -13.21 16.67 24.99
CA PHE A 771 -13.84 17.30 23.84
C PHE A 771 -15.20 17.92 24.19
N ILE A 772 -16.04 17.20 24.94
CA ILE A 772 -17.32 17.72 25.46
C ILE A 772 -17.08 18.96 26.32
N ASN A 773 -16.10 18.90 27.22
CA ASN A 773 -15.78 20.01 28.11
C ASN A 773 -15.23 21.23 27.36
N GLY A 774 -14.19 21.05 26.54
CA GLY A 774 -13.50 22.15 25.84
C GLY A 774 -14.38 22.89 24.83
N ARG A 775 -15.40 22.22 24.28
CA ARG A 775 -16.37 22.84 23.36
C ARG A 775 -17.71 23.20 24.00
N ASN A 776 -17.88 22.96 25.29
CA ASN A 776 -19.15 23.15 26.00
C ASN A 776 -20.33 22.46 25.29
N ILE A 777 -20.13 21.22 24.87
CA ILE A 777 -21.16 20.44 24.16
C ILE A 777 -22.26 20.05 25.15
N THR A 778 -23.47 20.49 24.86
CA THR A 778 -24.65 20.19 25.69
C THR A 778 -25.54 19.09 25.12
N GLU A 779 -25.37 18.72 23.85
CA GLU A 779 -26.19 17.71 23.16
C GLU A 779 -25.30 16.59 22.61
N VAL A 780 -25.55 15.35 23.04
CA VAL A 780 -24.84 14.15 22.55
C VAL A 780 -25.86 13.11 22.08
N CYS A 781 -25.70 12.65 20.85
CA CYS A 781 -26.60 11.70 20.21
C CYS A 781 -25.86 10.43 19.78
N GLY A 782 -26.24 9.28 20.35
CA GLY A 782 -25.74 7.97 19.93
C GLY A 782 -26.53 7.41 18.74
N VAL A 783 -25.84 6.93 17.71
CA VAL A 783 -26.48 6.23 16.58
C VAL A 783 -25.77 4.90 16.36
N HIS A 784 -26.46 3.79 16.66
CA HIS A 784 -25.93 2.43 16.49
C HIS A 784 -24.57 2.16 17.14
N SER A 785 -24.24 2.88 18.22
CA SER A 785 -22.95 2.76 18.90
C SER A 785 -23.11 2.02 20.22
N SER A 786 -22.59 0.79 20.30
CA SER A 786 -22.48 0.05 21.58
C SER A 786 -21.60 0.81 22.57
N PHE A 787 -20.53 1.43 22.07
CA PHE A 787 -19.59 2.23 22.84
C PHE A 787 -20.30 3.42 23.51
N PHE A 788 -21.15 4.16 22.79
CA PHE A 788 -21.96 5.25 23.35
C PHE A 788 -22.73 4.83 24.61
N TYR A 789 -23.42 3.68 24.54
CA TYR A 789 -24.18 3.18 25.69
C TYR A 789 -23.28 2.81 26.88
N GLN A 790 -22.08 2.26 26.62
CA GLN A 790 -21.12 1.91 27.67
C GLN A 790 -20.64 3.13 28.44
N ILE A 791 -20.51 4.29 27.79
CA ILE A 791 -20.01 5.53 28.40
C ILE A 791 -21.11 6.50 28.85
N ALA A 792 -22.38 6.25 28.52
CA ALA A 792 -23.50 7.14 28.83
C ALA A 792 -23.60 7.50 30.32
N GLY A 793 -23.42 6.52 31.20
CA GLY A 793 -23.45 6.76 32.66
C GLY A 793 -22.29 7.64 33.16
N ASP A 794 -21.12 7.55 32.54
CA ASP A 794 -19.98 8.41 32.86
C ASP A 794 -20.22 9.85 32.38
N MET A 795 -20.80 10.02 31.19
CA MET A 795 -21.16 11.33 30.65
C MET A 795 -22.13 12.08 31.57
N VAL A 796 -23.24 11.45 31.99
CA VAL A 796 -24.23 12.10 32.89
C VAL A 796 -23.61 12.47 34.23
N ARG A 797 -22.76 11.61 34.79
CA ARG A 797 -22.09 11.89 36.07
C ARG A 797 -21.13 13.07 35.99
N ARG A 798 -20.37 13.18 34.90
CA ARG A 798 -19.34 14.20 34.74
C ARG A 798 -19.91 15.53 34.22
N PHE A 799 -20.98 15.47 33.43
CA PHE A 799 -21.61 16.63 32.81
C PHE A 799 -23.11 16.68 33.14
N PRO A 800 -23.52 17.15 34.33
CA PRO A 800 -24.92 17.09 34.76
C PRO A 800 -25.93 17.84 33.87
N LYS A 801 -25.45 18.79 33.06
CA LYS A 801 -26.26 19.59 32.13
C LYS A 801 -26.34 19.00 30.71
N ILE A 802 -25.65 17.88 30.46
CA ILE A 802 -25.62 17.26 29.12
C ILE A 802 -26.94 16.55 28.84
N ASN A 803 -27.47 16.77 27.65
CA ASN A 803 -28.62 16.06 27.12
C ASN A 803 -28.11 14.92 26.25
N ILE A 804 -28.51 13.71 26.62
CA ILE A 804 -28.13 12.49 25.91
C ILE A 804 -29.37 11.91 25.24
N SER A 805 -29.28 11.71 23.93
CA SER A 805 -30.29 11.03 23.14
C SER A 805 -29.70 9.85 22.35
N ASP A 806 -30.53 8.91 21.94
CA ASP A 806 -30.15 7.87 21.00
C ASP A 806 -31.11 7.84 19.79
N VAL A 807 -30.67 7.20 18.71
CA VAL A 807 -31.51 6.93 17.54
C VAL A 807 -31.57 5.42 17.31
N LEU A 808 -32.79 4.88 17.31
CA LEU A 808 -33.06 3.46 17.08
C LEU A 808 -33.70 3.25 15.71
N HIS A 809 -33.01 2.49 14.83
CA HIS A 809 -33.48 2.23 13.47
C HIS A 809 -34.17 0.88 13.26
N ASN A 810 -34.03 -0.10 14.16
CA ASN A 810 -34.74 -1.37 14.03
C ASN A 810 -35.03 -2.01 15.40
N ASP A 811 -36.00 -2.93 15.41
CA ASP A 811 -36.50 -3.65 16.59
C ASP A 811 -35.89 -5.05 16.76
N SER A 812 -34.85 -5.39 15.98
CA SER A 812 -34.12 -6.65 16.14
C SER A 812 -33.09 -6.54 17.27
N LYS A 813 -32.60 -7.68 17.78
CA LYS A 813 -31.50 -7.68 18.77
C LYS A 813 -30.23 -6.99 18.27
N LEU A 814 -30.03 -6.93 16.95
CA LEU A 814 -28.94 -6.19 16.30
C LEU A 814 -29.22 -4.67 16.19
N GLY A 815 -30.43 -4.22 16.55
CA GLY A 815 -30.88 -2.82 16.51
C GLY A 815 -30.63 -2.01 17.77
N TYR A 816 -29.83 -2.53 18.71
CA TYR A 816 -29.42 -1.85 19.94
C TYR A 816 -30.54 -1.46 20.91
N TYR A 817 -31.81 -1.81 20.67
CA TYR A 817 -32.91 -1.48 21.58
C TYR A 817 -32.71 -2.10 22.98
N GLU A 818 -32.14 -3.31 23.08
CA GLU A 818 -31.80 -3.92 24.38
C GLU A 818 -30.78 -3.06 25.16
N SER A 819 -29.83 -2.43 24.46
CA SER A 819 -28.88 -1.51 25.07
C SER A 819 -29.58 -0.21 25.48
N ALA A 820 -30.43 0.35 24.62
CA ALA A 820 -31.23 1.54 24.94
C ALA A 820 -32.06 1.34 26.21
N VAL A 821 -32.78 0.21 26.31
CA VAL A 821 -33.56 -0.15 27.50
C VAL A 821 -32.66 -0.30 28.72
N LYS A 822 -31.54 -1.03 28.60
CA LYS A 822 -30.60 -1.27 29.71
C LYS A 822 -30.03 0.04 30.29
N TYR A 823 -29.80 1.03 29.44
CA TYR A 823 -29.18 2.31 29.80
C TYR A 823 -30.16 3.50 29.84
N ASP A 824 -31.48 3.26 29.75
CA ASP A 824 -32.55 4.28 29.73
C ASP A 824 -32.38 5.35 30.82
N LYS A 825 -31.96 4.96 32.03
CA LYS A 825 -31.78 5.90 33.14
C LYS A 825 -30.81 7.06 32.85
N TYR A 826 -29.92 6.90 31.88
CA TYR A 826 -28.96 7.93 31.46
C TYR A 826 -29.38 8.65 30.17
N ILE A 827 -30.43 8.17 29.50
CA ILE A 827 -30.89 8.69 28.21
C ILE A 827 -32.14 9.54 28.47
N LYS A 828 -32.08 10.79 28.02
CA LYS A 828 -33.17 11.77 28.18
C LYS A 828 -34.27 11.54 27.14
N THR A 829 -33.86 11.28 25.90
CA THR A 829 -34.77 11.11 24.77
C THR A 829 -34.36 9.93 23.92
N HIS A 830 -35.28 8.98 23.74
CA HIS A 830 -35.15 7.90 22.78
C HIS A 830 -35.81 8.30 21.47
N ILE A 831 -35.02 8.50 20.41
CA ILE A 831 -35.52 8.85 19.08
C ILE A 831 -35.74 7.56 18.30
N VAL A 832 -36.99 7.25 18.00
CA VAL A 832 -37.35 6.01 17.29
C VAL A 832 -37.91 6.33 15.93
N ILE A 833 -37.51 5.58 14.91
CA ILE A 833 -37.93 5.87 13.53
C ILE A 833 -39.32 5.33 13.18
N SER A 834 -39.98 4.61 14.10
CA SER A 834 -41.31 4.03 13.88
C SER A 834 -42.08 3.82 15.19
N ASN A 835 -43.41 3.73 15.06
CA ASN A 835 -44.30 3.42 16.18
C ASN A 835 -44.13 1.98 16.67
N ARG A 836 -43.69 1.05 15.82
CA ARG A 836 -43.34 -0.32 16.20
C ARG A 836 -42.18 -0.34 17.19
N ILE A 837 -41.08 0.36 16.92
CA ILE A 837 -39.94 0.43 17.85
C ILE A 837 -40.38 1.09 19.16
N LYS A 838 -41.18 2.16 19.09
CA LYS A 838 -41.80 2.79 20.28
C LYS A 838 -42.52 1.76 21.14
N LYS A 839 -43.42 0.96 20.56
CA LYS A 839 -44.17 -0.08 21.30
C LYS A 839 -43.23 -1.12 21.93
N VAL A 840 -42.18 -1.54 21.22
CA VAL A 840 -41.22 -2.52 21.73
C VAL A 840 -40.53 -1.99 22.99
N ILE A 841 -39.97 -0.77 22.94
CA ILE A 841 -39.26 -0.22 24.10
C ILE A 841 -40.22 0.22 25.24
N GLU A 842 -41.45 0.63 24.92
CA GLU A 842 -42.51 0.86 25.92
C GLU A 842 -42.82 -0.44 26.68
N ASN A 843 -42.98 -1.56 25.97
CA ASN A 843 -43.23 -2.87 26.58
C ASN A 843 -42.05 -3.36 27.42
N CYS A 844 -40.84 -2.91 27.11
CA CYS A 844 -39.64 -3.17 27.91
C CYS A 844 -39.48 -2.22 29.12
N GLY A 845 -40.43 -1.30 29.36
CA GLY A 845 -40.49 -0.45 30.56
C GLY A 845 -39.94 0.97 30.38
N VAL A 846 -39.58 1.40 29.17
CA VAL A 846 -39.18 2.79 28.90
C VAL A 846 -40.41 3.70 28.97
N LYS A 847 -40.31 4.82 29.69
CA LYS A 847 -41.44 5.73 29.89
C LYS A 847 -41.81 6.49 28.62
N ARG A 848 -43.11 6.65 28.36
CA ARG A 848 -43.65 7.25 27.12
C ARG A 848 -43.15 8.66 26.84
N GLU A 849 -42.97 9.48 27.88
CA GLU A 849 -42.51 10.85 27.78
C GLU A 849 -41.07 10.99 27.25
N LYS A 850 -40.24 9.95 27.40
CA LYS A 850 -38.88 9.91 26.86
C LYS A 850 -38.82 9.52 25.38
N ILE A 851 -39.89 8.94 24.83
CA ILE A 851 -39.85 8.36 23.48
C ILE A 851 -40.41 9.36 22.49
N LYS A 852 -39.61 9.72 21.47
CA LYS A 852 -40.01 10.60 20.38
C LYS A 852 -39.94 9.85 19.07
N VAL A 853 -41.08 9.76 18.38
CA VAL A 853 -41.15 9.13 17.05
C VAL A 853 -40.79 10.17 16.00
N VAL A 854 -39.70 9.94 15.28
CA VAL A 854 -39.31 10.77 14.14
C VAL A 854 -39.06 9.86 12.96
N TYR A 855 -40.03 9.80 12.06
CA TYR A 855 -39.94 9.01 10.83
C TYR A 855 -38.78 9.48 9.96
N ASN A 856 -38.15 8.54 9.25
CA ASN A 856 -37.12 8.89 8.26
C ASN A 856 -37.78 9.66 7.11
N GLY A 857 -37.12 10.75 6.69
CA GLY A 857 -37.55 11.56 5.56
C GLY A 857 -36.79 11.22 4.28
N ILE A 858 -37.38 11.58 3.15
CA ILE A 858 -36.79 11.51 1.81
C ILE A 858 -36.61 12.91 1.26
N ASP A 859 -35.48 13.14 0.61
CA ASP A 859 -35.27 14.34 -0.21
C ASP A 859 -36.09 14.24 -1.50
N THR A 860 -37.27 14.85 -1.48
CA THR A 860 -38.21 14.87 -2.61
C THR A 860 -37.94 16.01 -3.60
N PHE A 861 -36.99 16.90 -3.28
CA PHE A 861 -36.71 18.12 -4.05
C PHE A 861 -35.55 17.94 -5.02
N ASP A 862 -34.45 17.34 -4.57
CA ASP A 862 -33.27 17.13 -5.42
C ASP A 862 -33.18 15.66 -5.86
N ARG A 863 -33.00 14.72 -4.92
CA ARG A 863 -32.69 13.32 -5.26
C ARG A 863 -33.86 12.49 -5.79
N PHE A 864 -35.03 12.53 -5.14
CA PHE A 864 -36.21 11.73 -5.52
C PHE A 864 -37.32 12.59 -6.09
N ASN A 865 -36.97 13.32 -7.15
CA ASN A 865 -37.86 14.24 -7.84
C ASN A 865 -38.06 13.84 -9.31
N PRO A 866 -39.30 13.62 -9.80
CA PRO A 866 -39.58 13.22 -11.18
C PRO A 866 -39.49 14.39 -12.19
N ARG A 867 -38.67 15.42 -11.94
CA ARG A 867 -38.56 16.64 -12.78
C ARG A 867 -37.99 16.38 -14.18
N GLU A 868 -37.27 15.28 -14.39
CA GLU A 868 -36.82 14.88 -15.72
C GLU A 868 -37.95 14.17 -16.50
N CYS A 869 -38.33 14.78 -17.61
CA CYS A 869 -39.46 14.42 -18.47
C CYS A 869 -39.46 12.92 -18.85
N VAL A 870 -40.46 12.18 -18.38
CA VAL A 870 -40.71 10.78 -18.79
C VAL A 870 -41.24 10.81 -20.22
N LYS A 871 -40.43 10.36 -21.19
CA LYS A 871 -40.94 9.97 -22.52
C LYS A 871 -42.12 9.02 -22.32
N GLU A 872 -43.19 9.20 -23.07
CA GLU A 872 -44.37 8.33 -23.00
C GLU A 872 -43.93 6.86 -23.12
N LYS A 873 -44.09 6.09 -22.03
CA LYS A 873 -43.66 4.70 -21.96
C LYS A 873 -44.65 3.86 -22.76
N THR A 874 -44.16 3.13 -23.76
CA THR A 874 -44.99 2.23 -24.58
C THR A 874 -45.42 0.96 -23.85
N LYS A 875 -44.78 0.63 -22.71
CA LYS A 875 -45.05 -0.55 -21.88
C LYS A 875 -45.16 -0.17 -20.40
N MET A 876 -45.89 -0.97 -19.63
CA MET A 876 -45.88 -0.89 -18.16
C MET A 876 -44.60 -1.51 -17.62
N ASN A 877 -43.83 -0.73 -16.85
CA ASN A 877 -42.58 -1.19 -16.28
C ASN A 877 -42.77 -1.55 -14.81
N VAL A 878 -42.52 -2.81 -14.44
CA VAL A 878 -42.63 -3.34 -13.08
C VAL A 878 -41.24 -3.65 -12.53
N LEU A 879 -40.90 -3.08 -11.38
CA LEU A 879 -39.56 -3.13 -10.80
C LEU A 879 -39.52 -3.95 -9.52
N PHE A 880 -38.44 -4.72 -9.34
CA PHE A 880 -37.94 -5.17 -8.05
C PHE A 880 -36.62 -4.45 -7.74
N LEU A 881 -36.49 -3.90 -6.54
CA LEU A 881 -35.27 -3.23 -6.09
C LEU A 881 -34.89 -3.73 -4.69
N GLY A 882 -33.73 -4.39 -4.56
CA GLY A 882 -33.25 -4.88 -3.26
C GLY A 882 -32.19 -5.97 -3.35
N ARG A 883 -31.61 -6.35 -2.20
CA ARG A 883 -30.58 -7.40 -2.11
C ARG A 883 -31.15 -8.77 -2.50
N PHE A 884 -30.45 -9.54 -3.34
CA PHE A 884 -30.86 -10.90 -3.73
C PHE A 884 -30.57 -11.89 -2.61
N SER A 885 -31.46 -11.91 -1.63
CA SER A 885 -31.36 -12.66 -0.38
C SER A 885 -32.68 -13.33 -0.04
N PRO A 886 -32.68 -14.42 0.76
CA PRO A 886 -33.91 -15.12 1.16
C PRO A 886 -34.96 -14.19 1.77
N GLU A 887 -34.56 -13.28 2.66
CA GLU A 887 -35.46 -12.34 3.33
C GLU A 887 -36.19 -11.37 2.38
N LYS A 888 -35.59 -11.04 1.22
CA LYS A 888 -36.18 -10.15 0.20
C LYS A 888 -37.00 -10.91 -0.86
N ARG A 889 -36.90 -12.25 -0.88
CA ARG A 889 -37.66 -13.18 -1.74
C ARG A 889 -37.72 -12.78 -3.23
N PRO A 890 -36.59 -12.46 -3.89
CA PRO A 890 -36.59 -12.02 -5.30
C PRO A 890 -37.16 -13.07 -6.27
N LEU A 891 -37.16 -14.36 -5.90
CA LEU A 891 -37.74 -15.42 -6.72
C LEU A 891 -39.28 -15.34 -6.80
N ASP A 892 -39.95 -14.78 -5.79
CA ASP A 892 -41.40 -14.60 -5.83
C ASP A 892 -41.80 -13.53 -6.85
N PHE A 893 -41.00 -12.46 -6.97
CA PHE A 893 -41.13 -11.49 -8.06
C PHE A 893 -40.99 -12.15 -9.44
N LEU A 894 -40.03 -13.06 -9.62
CA LEU A 894 -39.89 -13.81 -10.87
C LEU A 894 -41.06 -14.76 -11.15
N LYS A 895 -41.66 -15.36 -10.12
CA LYS A 895 -42.88 -16.17 -10.28
C LYS A 895 -44.06 -15.30 -10.75
N VAL A 896 -44.19 -14.07 -10.25
CA VAL A 896 -45.15 -13.10 -10.78
C VAL A 896 -44.82 -12.76 -12.24
N ALA A 897 -43.57 -12.43 -12.57
CA ALA A 897 -43.16 -12.08 -13.92
C ALA A 897 -43.40 -13.21 -14.94
N LYS A 898 -43.28 -14.47 -14.50
CA LYS A 898 -43.56 -15.67 -15.32
C LYS A 898 -45.01 -15.74 -15.79
N GLU A 899 -45.96 -15.30 -14.97
CA GLU A 899 -47.39 -15.26 -15.32
C GLU A 899 -47.69 -14.28 -16.47
N PHE A 900 -46.78 -13.34 -16.73
CA PHE A 900 -46.87 -12.35 -17.80
C PHE A 900 -45.85 -12.60 -18.93
N ALA A 901 -45.25 -13.80 -19.03
CA ALA A 901 -44.16 -14.07 -19.97
C ALA A 901 -44.53 -13.83 -21.46
N ASN A 902 -45.81 -13.96 -21.81
CA ASN A 902 -46.33 -13.74 -23.17
C ASN A 902 -46.97 -12.36 -23.36
N ASP A 903 -46.98 -11.52 -22.32
CA ASP A 903 -47.58 -10.20 -22.36
C ASP A 903 -46.59 -9.19 -22.95
N LYS A 904 -46.97 -8.55 -24.07
CA LYS A 904 -46.09 -7.59 -24.76
C LYS A 904 -46.13 -6.20 -24.15
N ASP A 905 -47.14 -5.91 -23.34
CA ASP A 905 -47.41 -4.57 -22.80
C ASP A 905 -46.80 -4.35 -21.42
N ILE A 906 -46.19 -5.39 -20.83
CA ILE A 906 -45.54 -5.34 -19.52
C ILE A 906 -44.08 -5.78 -19.61
N GLN A 907 -43.19 -5.02 -18.97
CA GLN A 907 -41.76 -5.34 -18.85
C GLN A 907 -41.36 -5.34 -17.38
N PHE A 908 -40.66 -6.39 -16.95
CA PHE A 908 -40.14 -6.54 -15.60
C PHE A 908 -38.65 -6.21 -15.54
N PHE A 909 -38.24 -5.56 -14.46
CA PHE A 909 -36.87 -5.17 -14.17
C PHE A 909 -36.47 -5.60 -12.76
N MET A 910 -35.21 -5.99 -12.56
CA MET A 910 -34.66 -6.30 -11.24
C MET A 910 -33.32 -5.61 -11.04
N GLY A 911 -33.27 -4.68 -10.07
CA GLY A 911 -32.05 -4.05 -9.58
C GLY A 911 -31.62 -4.66 -8.25
N GLY A 912 -30.36 -5.07 -8.15
CA GLY A 912 -29.81 -5.70 -6.96
C GLY A 912 -28.73 -6.75 -7.26
N ASP A 913 -28.11 -7.24 -6.19
CA ASP A 913 -27.19 -8.37 -6.20
C ASP A 913 -27.26 -9.14 -4.86
N GLY A 914 -26.72 -10.35 -4.79
CA GLY A 914 -26.67 -11.14 -3.57
C GLY A 914 -26.51 -12.64 -3.78
N ILE A 915 -26.60 -13.40 -2.68
CA ILE A 915 -26.36 -14.85 -2.67
C ILE A 915 -27.29 -15.64 -3.61
N LEU A 916 -28.49 -15.13 -3.89
CA LEU A 916 -29.47 -15.75 -4.79
C LEU A 916 -29.26 -15.39 -6.27
N LYS A 917 -28.20 -14.64 -6.62
CA LYS A 917 -27.94 -14.19 -8.00
C LYS A 917 -27.91 -15.35 -9.01
N LYS A 918 -27.20 -16.43 -8.68
CA LYS A 918 -27.13 -17.63 -9.55
C LYS A 918 -28.50 -18.30 -9.74
N GLU A 919 -29.30 -18.38 -8.68
CA GLU A 919 -30.64 -18.99 -8.74
C GLU A 919 -31.60 -18.15 -9.59
N ILE A 920 -31.53 -16.83 -9.47
CA ILE A 920 -32.27 -15.86 -10.31
C ILE A 920 -31.91 -16.06 -11.79
N ASP A 921 -30.62 -16.10 -12.13
CA ASP A 921 -30.16 -16.28 -13.51
C ASP A 921 -30.63 -17.63 -14.08
N LEU A 922 -30.56 -18.70 -13.28
CA LEU A 922 -31.06 -20.03 -13.65
C LEU A 922 -32.58 -20.05 -13.83
N PHE A 923 -33.35 -19.38 -12.97
CA PHE A 923 -34.80 -19.33 -13.07
C PHE A 923 -35.26 -18.63 -14.36
N ILE A 924 -34.64 -17.49 -14.70
CA ILE A 924 -34.91 -16.75 -15.93
C ILE A 924 -34.60 -17.62 -17.16
N LYS A 925 -33.44 -18.27 -17.18
CA LYS A 925 -33.04 -19.17 -18.29
C LYS A 925 -33.98 -20.36 -18.44
N ARG A 926 -34.29 -21.07 -17.35
CA ARG A 926 -35.16 -22.27 -17.35
C ARG A 926 -36.58 -21.96 -17.83
N ASN A 927 -37.12 -20.80 -17.45
CA ASN A 927 -38.47 -20.41 -17.82
C ASN A 927 -38.54 -19.52 -19.07
N ARG A 928 -37.40 -19.27 -19.75
CA ARG A 928 -37.29 -18.45 -20.98
C ARG A 928 -37.97 -17.06 -20.85
N LEU A 929 -37.81 -16.41 -19.70
CA LEU A 929 -38.48 -15.14 -19.38
C LEU A 929 -37.83 -13.96 -20.14
N LYS A 930 -38.30 -13.71 -21.36
CA LYS A 930 -37.83 -12.58 -22.20
C LYS A 930 -38.33 -11.21 -21.72
N ASN A 931 -39.38 -11.20 -20.89
CA ASN A 931 -39.99 -10.02 -20.30
C ASN A 931 -39.29 -9.56 -19.00
N VAL A 932 -38.18 -10.17 -18.59
CA VAL A 932 -37.41 -9.78 -17.39
C VAL A 932 -36.01 -9.26 -17.79
N LYS A 933 -35.62 -8.09 -17.27
CA LYS A 933 -34.27 -7.53 -17.43
C LYS A 933 -33.57 -7.38 -16.08
N LEU A 934 -32.37 -7.95 -15.98
CA LEU A 934 -31.50 -7.81 -14.81
C LEU A 934 -30.62 -6.57 -15.00
N LEU A 935 -30.68 -5.64 -14.05
CA LEU A 935 -29.96 -4.37 -14.13
C LEU A 935 -28.65 -4.38 -13.32
N GLY A 936 -28.48 -5.34 -12.41
CA GLY A 936 -27.32 -5.39 -11.50
C GLY A 936 -27.41 -4.31 -10.42
N PHE A 937 -26.25 -3.81 -9.95
CA PHE A 937 -26.20 -2.72 -8.99
C PHE A 937 -26.56 -1.39 -9.66
N VAL A 938 -27.66 -0.77 -9.21
CA VAL A 938 -28.20 0.45 -9.81
C VAL A 938 -28.44 1.53 -8.76
N LYS A 939 -28.38 2.79 -9.19
CA LYS A 939 -28.87 3.92 -8.40
C LYS A 939 -30.41 3.86 -8.36
N PRO A 940 -31.05 3.94 -7.18
CA PRO A 940 -32.51 3.89 -7.06
C PRO A 940 -33.22 4.96 -7.90
N GLU A 941 -32.78 6.21 -7.84
CA GLU A 941 -33.41 7.35 -8.51
C GLU A 941 -33.54 7.17 -10.04
N SER A 942 -32.48 6.70 -10.71
CA SER A 942 -32.47 6.50 -12.16
C SER A 942 -33.29 5.30 -12.63
N THR A 943 -33.55 4.34 -11.73
CA THR A 943 -34.32 3.13 -12.05
C THR A 943 -35.81 3.34 -11.78
N LEU A 944 -36.12 4.03 -10.69
CA LEU A 944 -37.50 4.32 -10.27
C LEU A 944 -38.21 5.23 -11.26
N ILE A 945 -37.55 6.28 -11.76
CA ILE A 945 -38.12 7.20 -12.78
C ILE A 945 -38.61 6.45 -14.04
N ASN A 946 -37.92 5.35 -14.38
CA ASN A 946 -38.22 4.54 -15.56
C ASN A 946 -39.24 3.43 -15.28
N SER A 947 -39.71 3.27 -14.06
CA SER A 947 -40.65 2.23 -13.63
C SER A 947 -42.01 2.82 -13.28
N ASP A 948 -43.08 2.03 -13.31
CA ASP A 948 -44.44 2.48 -12.97
C ASP A 948 -44.92 1.86 -11.65
N ILE A 949 -44.48 0.63 -11.37
CA ILE A 949 -44.85 -0.14 -10.19
C ILE A 949 -43.57 -0.68 -9.55
N LEU A 950 -43.40 -0.50 -8.24
CA LEU A 950 -42.41 -1.21 -7.43
C LEU A 950 -43.11 -2.37 -6.71
N VAL A 951 -42.58 -3.58 -6.86
CA VAL A 951 -43.06 -4.77 -6.14
C VAL A 951 -42.05 -5.18 -5.08
N MET A 952 -42.51 -5.27 -3.84
CA MET A 952 -41.72 -5.70 -2.69
C MET A 952 -42.30 -7.02 -2.16
N THR A 953 -41.53 -8.10 -2.26
CA THR A 953 -41.94 -9.46 -1.84
C THR A 953 -41.32 -9.90 -0.52
N SER A 954 -40.78 -8.96 0.26
CA SER A 954 -40.00 -9.24 1.46
C SER A 954 -40.77 -9.99 2.54
N GLU A 955 -40.06 -10.82 3.30
CA GLU A 955 -40.55 -11.47 4.52
C GLU A 955 -40.33 -10.61 5.76
N VAL A 956 -39.26 -9.82 5.77
CA VAL A 956 -38.93 -8.89 6.84
C VAL A 956 -38.53 -7.55 6.23
N GLU A 957 -39.11 -6.48 6.77
CA GLU A 957 -38.71 -5.10 6.50
C GLU A 957 -38.61 -4.33 7.82
N GLY A 958 -37.64 -3.42 7.89
CA GLY A 958 -37.59 -2.40 8.93
C GLY A 958 -38.54 -1.26 8.58
N PHE A 959 -38.01 -0.04 8.51
CA PHE A 959 -38.71 1.09 7.89
C PHE A 959 -38.48 1.09 6.37
N PRO A 960 -39.52 0.96 5.53
CA PRO A 960 -39.37 0.60 4.12
C PRO A 960 -39.03 1.83 3.24
N MET A 961 -37.77 2.27 3.30
CA MET A 961 -37.27 3.41 2.52
C MET A 961 -37.51 3.26 1.01
N ALA A 962 -37.29 2.07 0.45
CA ALA A 962 -37.51 1.82 -0.98
C ALA A 962 -38.96 2.09 -1.43
N ALA A 963 -39.95 1.86 -0.56
CA ALA A 963 -41.34 2.19 -0.84
C ALA A 963 -41.55 3.71 -0.91
N LEU A 964 -41.01 4.46 0.06
CA LEU A 964 -41.07 5.92 0.06
C LEU A 964 -40.33 6.52 -1.14
N GLU A 965 -39.15 6.00 -1.49
CA GLU A 965 -38.35 6.43 -2.65
C GLU A 965 -39.16 6.25 -3.93
N ALA A 966 -39.80 5.10 -4.09
CA ALA A 966 -40.64 4.77 -5.23
C ALA A 966 -41.91 5.64 -5.30
N MET A 967 -42.62 5.80 -4.19
CA MET A 967 -43.81 6.65 -4.13
C MET A 967 -43.46 8.11 -4.45
N SER A 968 -42.31 8.61 -3.97
CA SER A 968 -41.82 9.94 -4.35
C SER A 968 -41.60 10.05 -5.86
N MET A 969 -41.04 9.02 -6.49
CA MET A 969 -40.79 8.97 -7.94
C MET A 969 -42.04 8.65 -8.79
N LYS A 970 -43.25 8.72 -8.20
CA LYS A 970 -44.53 8.38 -8.84
C LYS A 970 -44.63 6.91 -9.27
N ASN A 971 -44.06 5.99 -8.50
CA ASN A 971 -44.31 4.55 -8.65
C ASN A 971 -45.42 4.12 -7.68
N VAL A 972 -46.33 3.24 -8.14
CA VAL A 972 -47.23 2.54 -7.22
C VAL A 972 -46.49 1.41 -6.53
N VAL A 973 -46.61 1.31 -5.21
CA VAL A 973 -46.00 0.22 -4.44
C VAL A 973 -47.01 -0.90 -4.23
N ILE A 974 -46.61 -2.12 -4.56
CA ILE A 974 -47.31 -3.36 -4.22
C ILE A 974 -46.39 -4.16 -3.31
N SER A 975 -46.75 -4.30 -2.04
CA SER A 975 -45.87 -4.93 -1.05
C SER A 975 -46.60 -5.98 -0.22
N THR A 976 -45.89 -7.01 0.21
CA THR A 976 -46.30 -7.86 1.33
C THR A 976 -46.42 -7.04 2.61
N ASN A 977 -47.34 -7.42 3.50
CA ASN A 977 -47.60 -6.73 4.77
C ASN A 977 -46.56 -7.08 5.83
N VAL A 978 -45.37 -6.50 5.72
CA VAL A 978 -44.25 -6.71 6.63
C VAL A 978 -43.69 -5.38 7.12
N GLY A 979 -43.07 -5.35 8.30
CA GLY A 979 -42.52 -4.12 8.87
C GLY A 979 -43.59 -3.10 9.23
N GLU A 980 -43.49 -1.89 8.65
CA GLU A 980 -44.45 -0.76 8.78
C GLU A 980 -44.99 -0.34 7.39
N ILE A 981 -44.98 -1.25 6.42
CA ILE A 981 -45.47 -1.00 5.06
C ILE A 981 -46.91 -0.46 5.06
N ASP A 982 -47.79 -0.99 5.92
CA ASP A 982 -49.20 -0.61 6.02
C ASP A 982 -49.44 0.83 6.51
N LYS A 983 -48.42 1.49 7.09
CA LYS A 983 -48.48 2.90 7.49
C LYS A 983 -48.05 3.86 6.40
N ILE A 984 -47.26 3.38 5.44
CA ILE A 984 -46.76 4.16 4.33
C ILE A 984 -47.65 3.95 3.10
N VAL A 985 -47.92 2.68 2.82
CA VAL A 985 -48.80 2.23 1.74
C VAL A 985 -50.20 2.01 2.32
N LEU A 986 -51.02 3.05 2.24
CA LEU A 986 -52.44 3.03 2.55
C LEU A 986 -53.17 2.22 1.48
N ASN A 987 -53.55 1.00 1.84
CA ASN A 987 -54.15 0.03 0.93
C ASN A 987 -55.34 0.62 0.15
N ASN A 988 -55.34 0.42 -1.17
CA ASN A 988 -56.29 0.96 -2.15
C ASN A 988 -56.31 2.50 -2.28
N LYS A 989 -55.43 3.25 -1.59
CA LYS A 989 -55.35 4.72 -1.70
C LYS A 989 -54.11 5.20 -2.43
N ASN A 990 -52.94 4.68 -2.05
CA ASN A 990 -51.65 5.08 -2.61
C ASN A 990 -50.75 3.88 -2.98
N GLY A 991 -51.30 2.67 -2.88
CA GLY A 991 -50.69 1.41 -3.25
C GLY A 991 -51.47 0.23 -2.70
N PHE A 992 -50.87 -0.96 -2.74
CA PHE A 992 -51.49 -2.18 -2.26
C PHE A 992 -50.62 -2.91 -1.25
N VAL A 993 -51.25 -3.33 -0.16
CA VAL A 993 -50.63 -4.14 0.89
C VAL A 993 -51.26 -5.52 0.87
N ILE A 994 -50.45 -6.53 0.59
CA ILE A 994 -50.86 -7.92 0.45
C ILE A 994 -50.66 -8.64 1.78
N SER A 995 -51.74 -9.20 2.34
CA SER A 995 -51.73 -9.83 3.67
C SER A 995 -50.91 -11.12 3.75
N GLU A 996 -50.75 -11.84 2.65
CA GLU A 996 -50.03 -13.10 2.58
C GLU A 996 -48.59 -12.90 2.07
N VAL A 997 -47.60 -13.33 2.85
CA VAL A 997 -46.19 -13.29 2.45
C VAL A 997 -45.98 -14.24 1.27
N GLY A 998 -45.52 -13.72 0.14
CA GLY A 998 -45.40 -14.51 -1.10
C GLY A 998 -46.72 -14.71 -1.85
N GLY A 999 -47.74 -13.86 -1.61
CA GLY A 999 -49.03 -13.85 -2.31
C GLY A 999 -48.95 -13.48 -3.79
N ILE A 1000 -48.29 -14.33 -4.59
CA ILE A 1000 -48.03 -14.16 -6.04
C ILE A 1000 -49.33 -13.88 -6.81
N LYS A 1001 -50.41 -14.60 -6.48
CA LYS A 1001 -51.72 -14.43 -7.13
C LYS A 1001 -52.29 -13.02 -6.89
N ALA A 1002 -52.23 -12.53 -5.66
CA ALA A 1002 -52.74 -11.20 -5.33
C ALA A 1002 -51.91 -10.10 -5.99
N ILE A 1003 -50.57 -10.24 -6.03
CA ILE A 1003 -49.69 -9.30 -6.74
C ILE A 1003 -50.02 -9.28 -8.24
N LYS A 1004 -50.20 -10.45 -8.85
CA LYS A 1004 -50.62 -10.58 -10.26
C LYS A 1004 -51.93 -9.84 -10.54
N GLU A 1005 -52.96 -10.07 -9.72
CA GLU A 1005 -54.27 -9.43 -9.87
C GLU A 1005 -54.17 -7.90 -9.83
N LYS A 1006 -53.32 -7.34 -8.96
CA LYS A 1006 -53.11 -5.89 -8.89
C LYS A 1006 -52.33 -5.32 -10.09
N ILE A 1007 -51.35 -6.04 -10.62
CA ILE A 1007 -50.66 -5.65 -11.85
C ILE A 1007 -51.63 -5.68 -13.04
N SER A 1008 -52.45 -6.73 -13.17
CA SER A 1008 -53.47 -6.85 -14.22
C SER A 1008 -54.56 -5.76 -14.11
N TYR A 1009 -54.93 -5.36 -12.90
CA TYR A 1009 -55.86 -4.24 -12.69
C TYR A 1009 -55.34 -2.94 -13.32
N PHE A 1010 -54.06 -2.60 -13.11
CA PHE A 1010 -53.47 -1.39 -13.70
C PHE A 1010 -53.19 -1.49 -15.19
N GLN A 1011 -52.92 -2.69 -15.69
CA GLN A 1011 -52.82 -2.92 -17.13
C GLN A 1011 -54.12 -2.52 -17.83
N ASN A 1012 -55.27 -2.90 -17.26
CA ASN A 1012 -56.59 -2.61 -17.80
C ASN A 1012 -57.12 -1.21 -17.44
N ASN A 1013 -56.48 -0.52 -16.47
CA ASN A 1013 -56.95 0.76 -15.96
C ASN A 1013 -55.79 1.73 -15.71
N ARG A 1014 -55.23 2.28 -16.80
CA ARG A 1014 -54.08 3.20 -16.77
C ARG A 1014 -54.39 4.55 -16.09
N ASN A 1015 -55.65 4.99 -16.10
CA ASN A 1015 -56.05 6.19 -15.38
C ASN A 1015 -55.99 5.96 -13.86
N ALA A 1016 -56.52 4.83 -13.37
CA ALA A 1016 -56.41 4.46 -11.96
C ALA A 1016 -54.94 4.31 -11.51
N LEU A 1017 -54.05 3.85 -12.39
CA LEU A 1017 -52.61 3.83 -12.13
C LEU A 1017 -52.07 5.24 -11.88
N ARG A 1018 -52.35 6.19 -12.79
CA ARG A 1018 -51.87 7.59 -12.68
C ARG A 1018 -52.41 8.28 -11.42
N GLU A 1019 -53.71 8.13 -11.13
CA GLU A 1019 -54.32 8.68 -9.92
C GLU A 1019 -53.66 8.14 -8.65
N MET A 1020 -53.35 6.84 -8.61
CA MET A 1020 -52.68 6.23 -7.47
C MET A 1020 -51.21 6.66 -7.35
N GLN A 1021 -50.51 6.86 -8.48
CA GLN A 1021 -49.14 7.39 -8.50
C GLN A 1021 -49.08 8.82 -7.95
N ASP A 1022 -50.04 9.67 -8.33
CA ASP A 1022 -50.13 11.04 -7.83
C ASP A 1022 -50.49 11.06 -6.34
N SER A 1023 -51.46 10.25 -5.92
CA SER A 1023 -51.81 10.03 -4.50
C SER A 1023 -50.61 9.56 -3.67
N ALA A 1024 -49.80 8.64 -4.21
CA ALA A 1024 -48.57 8.15 -3.58
C ALA A 1024 -47.53 9.26 -3.39
N ARG A 1025 -47.27 10.06 -4.41
CA ARG A 1025 -46.32 11.18 -4.30
C ARG A 1025 -46.82 12.26 -3.33
N ILE A 1026 -48.09 12.64 -3.41
CA ILE A 1026 -48.69 13.63 -2.49
C ILE A 1026 -48.53 13.14 -1.04
N HIS A 1027 -48.83 11.87 -0.77
CA HIS A 1027 -48.68 11.30 0.56
C HIS A 1027 -47.25 11.41 1.09
N VAL A 1028 -46.23 11.14 0.27
CA VAL A 1028 -44.81 11.31 0.65
C VAL A 1028 -44.46 12.78 0.88
N LEU A 1029 -44.86 13.68 -0.03
CA LEU A 1029 -44.60 15.13 0.08
C LEU A 1029 -45.23 15.76 1.32
N GLU A 1030 -46.36 15.22 1.78
CA GLU A 1030 -47.10 15.72 2.94
C GLU A 1030 -46.63 15.12 4.28
N ASN A 1031 -46.04 13.92 4.29
CA ASN A 1031 -45.80 13.18 5.54
C ASN A 1031 -44.36 12.69 5.74
N TYR A 1032 -43.61 12.46 4.66
CA TYR A 1032 -42.30 11.77 4.69
C TYR A 1032 -41.19 12.53 3.95
N ASP A 1033 -41.38 13.81 3.67
CA ASP A 1033 -40.32 14.69 3.18
C ASP A 1033 -39.26 14.97 4.26
N VAL A 1034 -38.01 15.15 3.85
CA VAL A 1034 -36.86 15.48 4.71
C VAL A 1034 -37.13 16.68 5.64
N LYS A 1035 -37.98 17.64 5.24
CA LYS A 1035 -38.37 18.78 6.08
C LYS A 1035 -39.10 18.37 7.37
N TYR A 1036 -39.94 17.33 7.33
CA TYR A 1036 -40.69 16.87 8.51
C TYR A 1036 -39.80 16.09 9.46
N MET A 1037 -38.91 15.25 8.92
CA MET A 1037 -37.87 14.61 9.71
C MET A 1037 -37.01 15.68 10.41
N THR A 1038 -36.54 16.68 9.65
CA THR A 1038 -35.76 17.80 10.18
C THR A 1038 -36.51 18.54 11.28
N LYS A 1039 -37.79 18.87 11.08
CA LYS A 1039 -38.64 19.50 12.10
C LYS A 1039 -38.71 18.65 13.39
N GLY A 1040 -38.88 17.34 13.28
CA GLY A 1040 -38.89 16.43 14.44
C GLY A 1040 -37.56 16.45 15.22
N TYR A 1041 -36.41 16.46 14.53
CA TYR A 1041 -35.11 16.60 15.19
C TYR A 1041 -34.91 18.00 15.80
N LEU A 1042 -35.41 19.06 15.14
CA LEU A 1042 -35.36 20.42 15.70
C LEU A 1042 -36.21 20.53 16.96
N GLU A 1043 -37.39 19.92 17.02
CA GLU A 1043 -38.22 19.89 18.24
C GLU A 1043 -37.53 19.17 19.41
N ILE A 1044 -36.61 18.24 19.13
CA ILE A 1044 -35.85 17.52 20.14
C ILE A 1044 -34.67 18.38 20.62
N PHE A 1045 -33.84 18.87 19.69
CA PHE A 1045 -32.58 19.55 20.00
C PHE A 1045 -32.70 21.07 20.22
N SER A 1046 -33.77 21.71 19.75
CA SER A 1046 -33.96 23.16 19.87
C SER A 1046 -34.73 23.57 21.12
N ASN A 1047 -35.02 22.64 22.05
CA ASN A 1047 -35.75 22.93 23.29
C ASN A 1047 -34.98 23.90 24.19
N LYS A 1048 -35.12 25.19 23.90
CA LYS A 1048 -35.20 26.24 24.90
C LYS A 1048 -36.44 25.95 25.75
N LYS A 1049 -36.23 25.69 27.04
CA LYS A 1049 -37.13 26.28 28.03
C LYS A 1049 -36.97 27.79 27.98
#